data_AF-A0A7Y5EPT1-F1
#
_entry.id   AF-A0A7Y5EPT1-F1
#
_cell.length_a   1.000
_cell.length_b   1.000
_cell.length_c   1.000
_cell.angle_alpha   90.00
_cell.angle_beta   90.00
_cell.angle_gamma   90.00
#
_symmetry.space_group_name_H-M   'P 1'
#
loop_
_entity.id
_entity.type
_entity.pdbx_description
1 polymer ?
#
loop_
_entity_poly.entity_id
_entity_poly.type
_entity_poly.pdbx_seq_one_letter_code
_entity_poly.pdbx_strand_id
1 'polypeptide(L)'
;MSTVDQDLVQSGFDVEALLGANYLRMLVQTAVDAGEIGTLFEKNGAQVILHSVQQFNRLYDPIPIEPLTDVPQSPDAFQTEILFGHPLGANLRLRLKLEVLNRPDLFPAPIDLMIKLAFDPAHMFDGEARAAFVVEVVDIVAEPFIFQKIEEETLLDKPALLLLVQGEVNRPIDLGASSKFKQIEKMEIAWHEADASHDAALGIYVNVRLRNGDESDQFVGPRGDLANARNFLPADEDIAMASRPGLYADLGKDLFSRSALKRPLGGFDHILRPNILSPTSKNIGNVNSISVGQAFGTGVGGGASVPLPINGLRIQMDGEYRDPKKLTLTDVTVTVHIKPVIKSDGTLTWDTDFGVDVDLLFEFLTLWGAMLTFILAGPIGAGIFLGAVFVAQIAADIYLGEKYDDRVARKADATLADLIPDRLTVKTRRWDPFYATKHQVVVKPSQAQFNAQGFMLCGKAFVGRELAPPEETVIRDDFRDQDNTILTAIYQVSDAEQVLADRALQAYGRHERTFVPPTPEEPTLFPLTFAQFAARANDPDGSLVAHPIPYFIAYVHKENNTIRHVLVISGTELAELRQAHRNAKSDEVLAQLTADEGPQIRQDVIDELSANGGAPTEEEIAAEVDRRLGDRLKQEMDDFEAPTPLEMAFSGELKSHVRWQLTPQEMFNLVARTMISADSNLRFVKGPGGKVYLRDIRTHGFEGRDNLRQRPRYKPGPNGPEFLD
;
A
#
# COMPACT_ATOMS: atom_id res chain seq x y z
N MET A 1 31.86 -7.72 11.20
CA MET A 1 30.71 -7.19 10.44
C MET A 1 30.67 -5.71 10.71
N SER A 2 30.64 -4.91 9.65
CA SER A 2 30.43 -3.47 9.76
C SER A 2 28.97 -3.23 10.15
N THR A 3 28.74 -2.44 11.19
CA THR A 3 27.40 -2.05 11.69
C THR A 3 27.20 -0.57 11.43
N VAL A 4 25.95 -0.13 11.39
CA VAL A 4 25.64 1.31 11.46
C VAL A 4 26.18 1.86 12.78
N ASP A 5 26.98 2.92 12.71
CA ASP A 5 27.42 3.69 13.86
C ASP A 5 26.38 4.77 14.16
N GLN A 6 25.49 4.48 15.11
CA GLN A 6 24.41 5.39 15.48
C GLN A 6 24.90 6.65 16.22
N ASP A 7 26.16 6.72 16.65
CA ASP A 7 26.72 7.96 17.19
C ASP A 7 26.89 9.03 16.10
N LEU A 8 26.87 8.64 14.81
CA LEU A 8 26.92 9.55 13.66
C LEU A 8 25.53 10.09 13.27
N VAL A 9 24.44 9.55 13.84
CA VAL A 9 23.05 9.97 13.57
C VAL A 9 22.72 11.22 14.40
N GLN A 10 23.25 12.36 13.94
CA GLN A 10 23.25 13.63 14.67
C GLN A 10 22.43 14.73 14.00
N SER A 11 21.84 14.47 12.83
CA SER A 11 21.10 15.49 12.08
C SER A 11 19.86 15.97 12.83
N GLY A 12 19.28 15.12 13.69
CA GLY A 12 18.06 15.40 14.43
C GLY A 12 16.77 15.18 13.64
N PHE A 13 16.87 14.65 12.41
CA PHE A 13 15.71 14.14 11.68
C PHE A 13 15.20 12.84 12.30
N ASP A 14 13.89 12.56 12.17
CA ASP A 14 13.32 11.36 12.78
C ASP A 14 13.91 10.07 12.17
N VAL A 15 14.09 10.07 10.83
CA VAL A 15 14.68 8.96 10.08
C VAL A 15 15.72 9.50 9.11
N GLU A 16 16.89 8.86 9.11
CA GLU A 16 17.99 9.10 8.17
C GLU A 16 18.23 7.82 7.37
N ALA A 17 18.24 7.91 6.04
CA ALA A 17 18.56 6.79 5.15
C ALA A 17 19.68 7.18 4.20
N LEU A 18 20.74 6.37 4.15
CA LEU A 18 21.89 6.57 3.28
C LEU A 18 21.90 5.50 2.19
N LEU A 19 21.89 5.95 0.94
CA LEU A 19 21.86 5.11 -0.25
C LEU A 19 23.23 5.16 -0.93
N GLY A 20 23.91 4.02 -0.99
CA GLY A 20 25.18 3.88 -1.70
C GLY A 20 25.00 3.80 -3.21
N ALA A 21 26.11 3.88 -3.94
CA ALA A 21 26.10 3.82 -5.40
C ALA A 21 25.47 2.54 -5.95
N ASN A 22 25.68 1.38 -5.30
CA ASN A 22 25.07 0.13 -5.75
C ASN A 22 23.54 0.09 -5.55
N TYR A 23 23.00 0.74 -4.51
CA TYR A 23 21.55 0.88 -4.35
C TYR A 23 20.95 1.68 -5.50
N LEU A 24 21.58 2.82 -5.85
CA LEU A 24 21.16 3.64 -6.99
C LEU A 24 21.26 2.88 -8.32
N ARG A 25 22.30 2.05 -8.50
CA ARG A 25 22.41 1.12 -9.63
C ARG A 25 21.22 0.14 -9.69
N MET A 26 20.84 -0.47 -8.57
CA MET A 26 19.69 -1.37 -8.54
C MET A 26 18.40 -0.64 -8.87
N LEU A 27 18.23 0.60 -8.38
CA LEU A 27 17.07 1.44 -8.69
C LEU A 27 16.92 1.69 -10.20
N VAL A 28 18.01 2.05 -10.89
CA VAL A 28 18.01 2.24 -12.35
C VAL A 28 17.69 0.92 -13.07
N GLN A 29 18.30 -0.19 -12.66
CA GLN A 29 18.01 -1.48 -13.26
C GLN A 29 16.55 -1.90 -13.06
N THR A 30 15.96 -1.63 -11.89
CA THR A 30 14.54 -1.92 -11.63
C THR A 30 13.63 -1.11 -12.56
N ALA A 31 13.98 0.15 -12.86
CA ALA A 31 13.23 0.96 -13.83
C ALA A 31 13.34 0.39 -15.27
N VAL A 32 14.52 -0.09 -15.67
CA VAL A 32 14.73 -0.78 -16.94
C VAL A 32 13.91 -2.08 -17.00
N ASP A 33 13.92 -2.89 -15.94
CA ASP A 33 13.16 -4.13 -15.88
C ASP A 33 11.64 -3.89 -15.85
N ALA A 34 11.20 -2.73 -15.40
CA ALA A 34 9.79 -2.30 -15.45
C ALA A 34 9.37 -1.72 -16.82
N GLY A 35 10.30 -1.59 -17.78
CA GLY A 35 10.07 -0.96 -19.07
C GLY A 35 9.85 0.56 -19.00
N GLU A 36 10.25 1.20 -17.89
CA GLU A 36 10.26 2.67 -17.79
C GLU A 36 11.38 3.25 -18.64
N ILE A 37 12.55 2.63 -18.63
CA ILE A 37 13.66 2.95 -19.53
C ILE A 37 13.69 1.87 -20.60
N GLY A 38 13.60 2.27 -21.87
CA GLY A 38 13.67 1.34 -22.99
C GLY A 38 14.95 0.51 -22.97
N THR A 39 14.82 -0.78 -23.29
CA THR A 39 15.96 -1.72 -23.36
C THR A 39 16.44 -1.93 -24.80
N LEU A 40 15.56 -1.71 -25.77
CA LEU A 40 15.79 -1.84 -27.20
C LEU A 40 15.32 -0.56 -27.89
N PHE A 41 16.20 0.05 -28.67
CA PHE A 41 15.92 1.27 -29.41
C PHE A 41 16.15 1.00 -30.89
N GLU A 42 15.17 1.35 -31.73
CA GLU A 42 15.34 1.34 -33.17
C GLU A 42 15.51 2.77 -33.68
N LYS A 43 16.62 3.05 -34.36
CA LYS A 43 16.86 4.33 -35.02
C LYS A 43 17.54 4.14 -36.36
N ASN A 44 16.94 4.69 -37.41
CA ASN A 44 17.47 4.65 -38.78
C ASN A 44 17.79 3.20 -39.25
N GLY A 45 17.02 2.21 -38.79
CA GLY A 45 17.20 0.79 -39.11
C GLY A 45 18.26 0.06 -38.26
N ALA A 46 18.97 0.77 -37.37
CA ALA A 46 19.86 0.16 -36.38
C ALA A 46 19.11 -0.14 -35.08
N GLN A 47 19.31 -1.34 -34.54
CA GLN A 47 18.77 -1.76 -33.26
C GLN A 47 19.88 -1.72 -32.20
N VAL A 48 19.69 -0.87 -31.18
CA VAL A 48 20.62 -0.68 -30.06
C VAL A 48 20.00 -1.30 -28.80
N ILE A 49 20.77 -2.13 -28.10
CA ILE A 49 20.37 -2.74 -26.84
C ILE A 49 21.20 -2.19 -25.69
N LEU A 50 20.51 -2.00 -24.57
CA LEU A 50 21.08 -1.74 -23.27
C LEU A 50 21.39 -3.07 -22.56
N HIS A 51 22.67 -3.28 -22.22
CA HIS A 51 23.08 -4.40 -21.38
C HIS A 51 22.50 -4.27 -19.98
N SER A 52 22.31 -5.41 -19.34
CA SER A 52 21.68 -5.53 -18.04
C SER A 52 22.65 -5.97 -16.94
N VAL A 53 22.32 -5.75 -15.67
CA VAL A 53 23.10 -6.31 -14.55
C VAL A 53 23.11 -7.83 -14.59
N GLN A 54 24.09 -8.42 -13.91
CA GLN A 54 24.23 -9.87 -13.78
C GLN A 54 23.09 -10.49 -12.97
N GLN A 55 22.75 -11.74 -13.30
CA GLN A 55 21.62 -12.46 -12.72
C GLN A 55 21.63 -12.55 -11.19
N PHE A 56 22.80 -12.65 -10.55
CA PHE A 56 22.89 -12.74 -9.09
C PHE A 56 22.44 -11.47 -8.36
N ASN A 57 22.29 -10.34 -9.07
CA ASN A 57 21.71 -9.11 -8.54
C ASN A 57 20.18 -9.08 -8.67
N ARG A 58 19.57 -10.11 -9.24
CA ARG A 58 18.12 -10.29 -9.36
C ARG A 58 17.60 -11.38 -8.45
N LEU A 59 16.35 -11.21 -8.03
CA LEU A 59 15.59 -12.23 -7.31
C LEU A 59 14.63 -13.02 -8.21
N TYR A 60 14.67 -12.79 -9.53
CA TYR A 60 13.88 -13.48 -10.54
C TYR A 60 14.67 -13.63 -11.84
N ASP A 61 14.24 -14.55 -12.70
CA ASP A 61 14.81 -14.74 -14.04
C ASP A 61 14.20 -13.73 -15.04
N PRO A 62 15.04 -12.89 -15.69
CA PRO A 62 14.55 -11.88 -16.63
C PRO A 62 14.11 -12.54 -17.93
N ILE A 63 13.07 -11.99 -18.55
CA ILE A 63 12.50 -12.49 -19.80
C ILE A 63 13.19 -11.81 -21.00
N PRO A 64 13.73 -12.56 -21.97
CA PRO A 64 14.25 -12.00 -23.22
C PRO A 64 13.17 -11.24 -24.00
N ILE A 65 13.57 -10.17 -24.67
CA ILE A 65 12.69 -9.35 -25.52
C ILE A 65 12.97 -9.65 -26.99
N GLU A 66 11.94 -9.76 -27.84
CA GLU A 66 12.18 -9.98 -29.28
C GLU A 66 12.97 -8.81 -29.89
N PRO A 67 14.00 -9.09 -30.73
CA PRO A 67 14.36 -10.39 -31.31
C PRO A 67 15.40 -11.20 -30.52
N LEU A 68 15.80 -10.76 -29.33
CA LEU A 68 16.80 -11.43 -28.50
C LEU A 68 16.32 -12.79 -28.00
N THR A 69 17.25 -13.75 -27.99
CA THR A 69 17.05 -15.07 -27.39
C THR A 69 17.45 -15.11 -25.91
N ASP A 70 18.39 -14.25 -25.50
CA ASP A 70 18.87 -14.10 -24.14
C ASP A 70 19.02 -12.62 -23.76
N VAL A 71 18.99 -12.31 -22.46
CA VAL A 71 19.24 -10.96 -21.94
C VAL A 71 20.75 -10.72 -21.89
N PRO A 72 21.29 -9.71 -22.61
CA PRO A 72 22.71 -9.40 -22.55
C PRO A 72 23.05 -8.85 -21.15
N GLN A 73 23.93 -9.53 -20.43
CA GLN A 73 24.34 -9.16 -19.07
C GLN A 73 25.80 -8.74 -18.99
N SER A 74 26.10 -7.77 -18.13
CA SER A 74 27.46 -7.29 -17.89
C SER A 74 27.66 -6.81 -16.45
N PRO A 75 28.80 -7.12 -15.80
CA PRO A 75 29.15 -6.53 -14.50
C PRO A 75 29.27 -5.01 -14.57
N ASP A 76 29.55 -4.46 -15.76
CA ASP A 76 29.67 -3.02 -16.00
C ASP A 76 28.35 -2.33 -16.33
N ALA A 77 27.25 -3.07 -16.47
CA ALA A 77 25.95 -2.46 -16.77
C ALA A 77 25.47 -1.62 -15.59
N PHE A 78 25.11 -0.37 -15.87
CA PHE A 78 24.60 0.60 -14.91
C PHE A 78 25.56 0.88 -13.75
N GLN A 79 26.88 0.79 -13.95
CA GLN A 79 27.81 1.20 -12.88
C GLN A 79 27.52 2.65 -12.51
N THR A 80 27.14 2.87 -11.25
CA THR A 80 26.81 4.18 -10.72
C THR A 80 27.96 4.68 -9.86
N GLU A 81 28.23 5.97 -9.93
CA GLU A 81 29.16 6.67 -9.05
C GLU A 81 28.52 8.00 -8.63
N ILE A 82 28.73 8.38 -7.37
CA ILE A 82 28.30 9.66 -6.83
C ILE A 82 29.42 10.68 -7.03
N LEU A 83 29.08 11.81 -7.66
CA LEU A 83 30.03 12.86 -8.02
C LEU A 83 29.90 14.09 -7.13
N PHE A 84 31.03 14.72 -6.82
CA PHE A 84 31.09 15.98 -6.07
C PHE A 84 31.76 17.07 -6.91
N GLY A 85 31.14 18.25 -6.95
CA GLY A 85 31.72 19.42 -7.60
C GLY A 85 31.93 19.30 -9.11
N HIS A 86 31.18 18.43 -9.81
CA HIS A 86 31.31 18.29 -11.26
C HIS A 86 31.04 19.64 -11.97
N PRO A 87 31.84 20.06 -12.96
CA PRO A 87 31.73 21.39 -13.58
C PRO A 87 30.36 21.70 -14.19
N LEU A 88 29.64 20.67 -14.62
CA LEU A 88 28.28 20.77 -15.21
C LEU A 88 27.15 20.63 -14.18
N GLY A 89 27.47 20.53 -12.89
CA GLY A 89 26.48 20.35 -11.81
C GLY A 89 25.91 18.94 -11.71
N ALA A 90 26.50 17.95 -12.38
CA ALA A 90 26.15 16.54 -12.22
C ALA A 90 26.54 16.04 -10.82
N ASN A 91 25.71 15.18 -10.24
CA ASN A 91 25.95 14.53 -8.94
C ASN A 91 25.96 13.00 -9.05
N LEU A 92 25.65 12.45 -10.22
CA LEU A 92 25.72 11.03 -10.51
C LEU A 92 26.38 10.80 -11.88
N ARG A 93 27.22 9.78 -11.96
CA ARG A 93 27.68 9.19 -13.22
C ARG A 93 27.06 7.81 -13.34
N LEU A 94 26.35 7.57 -14.43
CA LEU A 94 25.77 6.27 -14.75
C LEU A 94 26.41 5.72 -16.02
N ARG A 95 27.21 4.67 -15.89
CA ARG A 95 27.81 3.98 -17.03
C ARG A 95 26.86 2.95 -17.59
N LEU A 96 26.42 3.21 -18.81
CA LEU A 96 25.66 2.30 -19.65
C LEU A 96 26.60 1.48 -20.53
N LYS A 97 26.15 0.30 -20.93
CA LYS A 97 26.85 -0.52 -21.92
C LYS A 97 25.89 -0.85 -23.04
N LEU A 98 26.22 -0.36 -24.24
CA LEU A 98 25.35 -0.44 -25.41
C LEU A 98 25.92 -1.42 -26.42
N GLU A 99 25.04 -2.17 -27.09
CA GLU A 99 25.39 -3.09 -28.16
C GLU A 99 24.47 -2.88 -29.37
N VAL A 100 25.01 -3.00 -30.59
CA VAL A 100 24.24 -2.90 -31.83
C VAL A 100 24.06 -4.30 -32.41
N LEU A 101 22.83 -4.80 -32.46
CA LEU A 101 22.49 -6.22 -32.71
C LEU A 101 23.09 -6.83 -33.98
N ASN A 102 23.29 -6.03 -35.02
CA ASN A 102 23.73 -6.50 -36.34
C ASN A 102 25.19 -6.16 -36.64
N ARG A 103 25.97 -5.74 -35.62
CA ARG A 103 27.34 -5.25 -35.77
C ARG A 103 28.26 -5.79 -34.67
N PRO A 104 28.68 -7.07 -34.75
CA PRO A 104 29.58 -7.67 -33.78
C PRO A 104 31.00 -7.03 -33.76
N ASP A 105 31.34 -6.22 -34.77
CA ASP A 105 32.55 -5.39 -34.82
C ASP A 105 32.48 -4.14 -33.92
N LEU A 106 31.27 -3.77 -33.49
CA LEU A 106 31.00 -2.79 -32.45
C LEU A 106 30.89 -3.57 -31.13
N PHE A 107 32.04 -3.87 -30.52
CA PHE A 107 32.06 -4.39 -29.15
C PHE A 107 31.17 -3.53 -28.24
N PRO A 108 30.52 -4.12 -27.23
CA PRO A 108 29.67 -3.36 -26.32
C PRO A 108 30.41 -2.15 -25.76
N ALA A 109 29.92 -0.95 -26.08
CA ALA A 109 30.62 0.30 -25.83
C ALA A 109 30.11 0.95 -24.53
N PRO A 110 31.01 1.33 -23.61
CA PRO A 110 30.60 2.06 -22.41
C PRO A 110 30.27 3.51 -22.76
N ILE A 111 29.13 3.99 -22.26
CA ILE A 111 28.72 5.39 -22.33
C ILE A 111 28.39 5.85 -20.93
N ASP A 112 29.04 6.92 -20.48
CA ASP A 112 28.81 7.54 -19.18
C ASP A 112 27.76 8.64 -19.34
N LEU A 113 26.61 8.49 -18.68
CA LEU A 113 25.62 9.55 -18.51
C LEU A 113 25.99 10.39 -17.28
N MET A 114 26.09 11.70 -17.47
CA MET A 114 26.24 12.65 -16.37
C MET A 114 24.85 13.12 -15.97
N ILE A 115 24.45 12.78 -14.74
CA ILE A 115 23.10 13.00 -14.24
C ILE A 115 23.15 13.99 -13.08
N LYS A 116 22.22 14.93 -13.12
CA LYS A 116 21.86 15.79 -12.00
C LYS A 116 20.54 15.30 -11.44
N LEU A 117 20.61 14.77 -10.23
CA LEU A 117 19.44 14.41 -9.44
C LEU A 117 19.11 15.58 -8.50
N ALA A 118 17.90 16.13 -8.65
CA ALA A 118 17.40 17.19 -7.78
C ALA A 118 16.17 16.71 -7.00
N PHE A 119 15.98 17.20 -5.79
CA PHE A 119 14.78 16.95 -4.99
C PHE A 119 13.79 18.08 -5.19
N ASP A 120 12.56 17.73 -5.55
CA ASP A 120 11.43 18.65 -5.66
C ASP A 120 10.35 18.21 -4.66
N PRO A 121 10.21 18.88 -3.50
CA PRO A 121 9.25 18.48 -2.47
C PRO A 121 7.78 18.65 -2.87
N ALA A 122 7.48 19.38 -3.95
CA ALA A 122 6.12 19.75 -4.34
C ALA A 122 5.90 19.62 -5.85
N HIS A 123 6.47 18.58 -6.45
CA HIS A 123 6.29 18.26 -7.86
C HIS A 123 4.83 17.88 -8.17
N MET A 124 4.27 18.39 -9.25
CA MET A 124 2.88 18.13 -9.60
C MET A 124 2.75 16.82 -10.42
N PHE A 125 2.08 15.80 -9.88
CA PHE A 125 1.65 14.60 -10.61
C PHE A 125 0.13 14.57 -10.68
N ASP A 126 -0.43 14.57 -11.90
CA ASP A 126 -1.87 14.47 -12.13
C ASP A 126 -2.71 15.48 -11.31
N GLY A 127 -2.15 16.67 -11.07
CA GLY A 127 -2.81 17.74 -10.30
C GLY A 127 -2.57 17.70 -8.79
N GLU A 128 -1.82 16.72 -8.27
CA GLU A 128 -1.45 16.63 -6.86
C GLU A 128 0.04 16.95 -6.64
N ALA A 129 0.35 17.78 -5.63
CA ALA A 129 1.73 18.06 -5.24
C ALA A 129 2.33 16.87 -4.46
N ARG A 130 3.46 16.36 -4.92
CA ARG A 130 4.19 15.22 -4.36
C ARG A 130 5.70 15.46 -4.39
N ALA A 131 6.42 14.94 -3.41
CA ALA A 131 7.87 14.90 -3.42
C ALA A 131 8.37 13.99 -4.54
N ALA A 132 9.29 14.50 -5.34
CA ALA A 132 9.88 13.79 -6.47
C ALA A 132 11.39 13.94 -6.49
N PHE A 133 12.05 12.95 -7.06
CA PHE A 133 13.37 13.16 -7.63
C PHE A 133 13.26 13.56 -9.09
N VAL A 134 13.78 14.73 -9.43
CA VAL A 134 13.91 15.17 -10.82
C VAL A 134 15.25 14.67 -11.34
N VAL A 135 15.19 13.75 -12.32
CA VAL A 135 16.35 13.21 -13.01
C VAL A 135 16.62 14.04 -14.26
N GLU A 136 17.80 14.64 -14.37
CA GLU A 136 18.22 15.41 -15.53
C GLU A 136 19.58 14.91 -16.04
N VAL A 137 19.63 14.38 -17.27
CA VAL A 137 20.88 14.08 -17.96
C VAL A 137 21.48 15.38 -18.49
N VAL A 138 22.65 15.78 -17.98
CA VAL A 138 23.31 17.04 -18.36
C VAL A 138 24.38 16.88 -19.43
N ASP A 139 24.98 15.69 -19.55
CA ASP A 139 25.94 15.37 -20.61
C ASP A 139 26.07 13.86 -20.83
N ILE A 140 26.66 13.49 -21.97
CA ILE A 140 27.08 12.13 -22.31
C ILE A 140 28.57 12.12 -22.60
N VAL A 141 29.30 11.22 -21.96
CA VAL A 141 30.75 11.04 -22.13
C VAL A 141 31.03 9.62 -22.63
N ALA A 142 31.77 9.53 -23.73
CA ALA A 142 32.27 8.28 -24.29
C ALA A 142 33.61 8.53 -24.99
N GLU A 143 34.35 7.47 -25.29
CA GLU A 143 35.59 7.58 -26.07
C GLU A 143 35.29 8.15 -27.47
N PRO A 144 36.14 9.02 -28.06
CA PRO A 144 35.82 9.71 -29.31
C PRO A 144 35.46 8.79 -30.48
N PHE A 145 36.09 7.62 -30.57
CA PHE A 145 35.78 6.64 -31.62
C PHE A 145 34.40 6.01 -31.45
N ILE A 146 33.85 5.97 -30.22
CA ILE A 146 32.49 5.48 -29.95
C ILE A 146 31.49 6.44 -30.55
N PHE A 147 31.63 7.75 -30.31
CA PHE A 147 30.76 8.75 -30.92
C PHE A 147 30.87 8.76 -32.44
N GLN A 148 32.09 8.68 -32.98
CA GLN A 148 32.29 8.58 -34.42
C GLN A 148 31.55 7.38 -35.02
N LYS A 149 31.64 6.21 -34.37
CA LYS A 149 30.94 5.00 -34.83
C LYS A 149 29.41 5.10 -34.67
N ILE A 150 28.92 5.68 -33.58
CA ILE A 150 27.49 5.94 -33.40
C ILE A 150 26.99 6.88 -34.50
N GLU A 151 27.75 7.94 -34.80
CA GLU A 151 27.42 8.89 -35.87
C GLU A 151 27.42 8.22 -37.24
N GLU A 152 28.43 7.41 -37.57
CA GLU A 152 28.50 6.69 -38.85
C GLU A 152 27.32 5.72 -39.06
N GLU A 153 26.86 5.05 -38.01
CA GLU A 153 25.87 3.96 -38.11
C GLU A 153 24.43 4.40 -37.86
N THR A 154 24.24 5.32 -36.93
CA THR A 154 22.90 5.81 -36.54
C THR A 154 22.62 7.20 -37.09
N LEU A 155 23.61 7.88 -37.69
CA LEU A 155 23.53 9.28 -38.13
C LEU A 155 23.20 10.24 -36.97
N LEU A 156 23.60 9.89 -35.75
CA LEU A 156 23.45 10.70 -34.55
C LEU A 156 24.79 11.25 -34.11
N ASP A 157 24.94 12.57 -34.16
CA ASP A 157 26.03 13.26 -33.48
C ASP A 157 25.79 13.27 -31.95
N LYS A 158 26.82 13.66 -31.19
CA LYS A 158 26.71 13.73 -29.72
C LYS A 158 25.51 14.58 -29.24
N PRO A 159 25.26 15.80 -29.78
CA PRO A 159 24.08 16.59 -29.40
C PRO A 159 22.74 15.89 -29.68
N ALA A 160 22.57 15.26 -30.84
CA ALA A 160 21.35 14.53 -31.16
C ALA A 160 21.16 13.30 -30.26
N LEU A 161 22.25 12.59 -29.93
CA LEU A 161 22.22 11.49 -28.96
C LEU A 161 21.86 11.97 -27.55
N LEU A 162 22.41 13.10 -27.11
CA LEU A 162 22.06 13.71 -25.82
C LEU A 162 20.57 14.04 -25.74
N LEU A 163 20.01 14.68 -26.77
CA LEU A 163 18.57 14.99 -26.82
C LEU A 163 17.70 13.71 -26.81
N LEU A 164 18.14 12.66 -27.52
CA LEU A 164 17.45 11.37 -27.51
C LEU A 164 17.44 10.77 -26.09
N VAL A 165 18.60 10.67 -25.46
CA VAL A 165 18.74 10.12 -24.11
C VAL A 165 18.00 10.96 -23.08
N GLN A 166 18.02 12.29 -23.21
CA GLN A 166 17.23 13.18 -22.36
C GLN A 166 15.73 12.92 -22.52
N GLY A 167 15.23 12.71 -23.74
CA GLY A 167 13.83 12.39 -23.99
C GLY A 167 13.39 11.07 -23.37
N GLU A 168 14.30 10.10 -23.27
CA GLU A 168 14.04 8.84 -22.60
C GLU A 168 14.22 8.95 -21.08
N VAL A 169 15.31 9.51 -20.58
CA VAL A 169 15.70 9.40 -19.16
C VAL A 169 15.12 10.51 -18.31
N ASN A 170 15.02 11.75 -18.81
CA ASN A 170 14.63 12.89 -17.98
C ASN A 170 13.17 12.76 -17.55
N ARG A 171 12.96 12.55 -16.27
CA ARG A 171 11.63 12.40 -15.69
C ARG A 171 11.64 12.67 -14.20
N PRO A 172 10.51 13.11 -13.63
CA PRO A 172 10.31 13.04 -12.20
C PRO A 172 10.05 11.59 -11.78
N ILE A 173 10.71 11.14 -10.72
CA ILE A 173 10.42 9.88 -10.03
C ILE A 173 9.55 10.23 -8.84
N ASP A 174 8.27 9.86 -8.89
CA ASP A 174 7.37 9.98 -7.75
C ASP A 174 7.92 9.10 -6.62
N LEU A 175 8.18 9.70 -5.46
CA LEU A 175 8.62 8.93 -4.31
C LEU A 175 7.48 8.14 -3.69
N GLY A 176 6.22 8.37 -4.10
CA GLY A 176 4.98 7.76 -3.58
C GLY A 176 4.69 8.12 -2.11
N ALA A 177 5.76 8.52 -1.41
CA ALA A 177 5.94 8.75 0.00
C ALA A 177 5.33 10.07 0.50
N SER A 178 4.89 10.97 -0.37
CA SER A 178 4.39 12.28 0.06
C SER A 178 2.89 12.46 -0.14
N SER A 179 2.27 11.78 -1.13
CA SER A 179 0.84 11.97 -1.44
C SER A 179 -0.09 11.08 -0.64
N LYS A 180 0.30 9.81 -0.42
CA LYS A 180 -0.43 8.91 0.49
C LYS A 180 -0.12 9.24 1.95
N PHE A 181 1.07 9.73 2.24
CA PHE A 181 1.52 9.94 3.61
C PHE A 181 1.31 11.38 4.04
N LYS A 182 0.09 11.71 4.46
CA LYS A 182 -0.30 12.98 5.09
C LYS A 182 0.44 13.30 6.41
N GLN A 183 1.49 12.53 6.72
CA GLN A 183 2.28 12.58 7.92
C GLN A 183 3.78 12.81 7.67
N ILE A 184 4.25 13.19 6.47
CA ILE A 184 5.63 13.72 6.35
C ILE A 184 5.57 15.24 6.59
N GLU A 185 6.29 15.70 7.61
CA GLU A 185 6.41 17.14 7.93
C GLU A 185 7.47 17.81 7.08
N LYS A 186 8.61 17.14 6.90
CA LYS A 186 9.77 17.66 6.17
C LYS A 186 10.56 16.49 5.59
N MET A 187 11.01 16.64 4.35
CA MET A 187 11.96 15.73 3.71
C MET A 187 13.07 16.56 3.07
N GLU A 188 14.31 16.14 3.27
CA GLU A 188 15.50 16.79 2.69
C GLU A 188 16.51 15.76 2.21
N ILE A 189 17.45 16.19 1.37
CA ILE A 189 18.54 15.34 0.88
C ILE A 189 19.90 16.00 1.09
N ALA A 190 20.93 15.17 1.28
CA ALA A 190 22.32 15.60 1.30
C ALA A 190 23.22 14.58 0.62
N TRP A 191 24.25 15.06 -0.06
CA TRP A 191 25.27 14.20 -0.67
C TRP A 191 26.47 14.10 0.27
N HIS A 192 26.90 12.87 0.55
CA HIS A 192 28.05 12.58 1.40
C HIS A 192 29.23 12.09 0.58
N GLU A 193 30.34 12.82 0.65
CA GLU A 193 31.59 12.41 0.01
C GLU A 193 32.14 11.16 0.69
N ALA A 194 32.85 10.33 -0.09
CA ALA A 194 33.54 9.17 0.44
C ALA A 194 34.66 9.62 1.40
N ASP A 195 34.86 8.88 2.48
CA ASP A 195 35.96 9.07 3.43
C ASP A 195 36.74 7.76 3.66
N ALA A 196 37.66 7.75 4.63
CA ALA A 196 38.49 6.57 4.91
C ALA A 196 37.70 5.37 5.48
N SER A 197 36.47 5.59 5.92
CA SER A 197 35.60 4.66 6.64
C SER A 197 34.28 4.36 5.94
N HIS A 198 33.81 5.26 5.06
CA HIS A 198 32.50 5.18 4.41
C HIS A 198 32.60 5.53 2.92
N ASP A 199 31.88 4.77 2.10
CA ASP A 199 31.71 5.09 0.68
C ASP A 199 30.78 6.31 0.50
N ALA A 200 30.85 6.96 -0.65
CA ALA A 200 29.96 8.06 -0.99
C ALA A 200 28.49 7.61 -0.96
N ALA A 201 27.60 8.48 -0.48
CA ALA A 201 26.20 8.15 -0.30
C ALA A 201 25.27 9.34 -0.59
N LEU A 202 24.04 9.04 -1.02
CA LEU A 202 22.90 9.96 -1.01
C LEU A 202 22.14 9.77 0.31
N GLY A 203 22.11 10.80 1.15
CA GLY A 203 21.28 10.82 2.35
C GLY A 203 19.89 11.39 2.09
N ILE A 204 18.88 10.71 2.61
CA ILE A 204 17.48 11.14 2.66
C ILE A 204 17.10 11.30 4.14
N TYR A 205 16.58 12.47 4.48
CA TYR A 205 16.30 12.89 5.86
C TYR A 205 14.82 13.20 5.98
N VAL A 206 14.13 12.54 6.90
CA VAL A 206 12.67 12.59 7.00
C VAL A 206 12.25 12.93 8.42
N ASN A 207 11.36 13.90 8.54
CA ASN A 207 10.55 14.13 9.73
C ASN A 207 9.12 13.70 9.48
N VAL A 208 8.60 12.92 10.42
CA VAL A 208 7.20 12.52 10.43
C VAL A 208 6.37 13.53 11.22
N ARG A 209 5.08 13.65 10.97
CA ARG A 209 4.20 14.61 11.64
C ARG A 209 3.69 14.00 12.92
N LEU A 210 4.42 14.24 14.02
CA LEU A 210 4.11 13.70 15.34
C LEU A 210 3.32 14.72 16.18
N ARG A 211 2.30 14.28 16.91
CA ARG A 211 1.61 15.07 17.91
C ARG A 211 2.47 15.25 19.16
N ASN A 212 2.41 16.44 19.73
CA ASN A 212 3.03 16.78 21.01
C ASN A 212 2.00 17.19 22.07
N GLY A 213 0.71 17.02 21.77
CA GLY A 213 -0.40 17.26 22.67
C GLY A 213 -1.73 16.94 22.01
N ASP A 214 -2.80 17.07 22.79
CA ASP A 214 -4.11 16.50 22.45
C ASP A 214 -4.93 17.37 21.48
N GLU A 215 -4.63 18.67 21.43
CA GLU A 215 -5.22 19.57 20.43
C GLU A 215 -4.78 19.17 19.02
N SER A 216 -5.70 19.31 18.07
CA SER A 216 -5.51 18.83 16.69
C SER A 216 -4.37 19.51 15.93
N ASP A 217 -3.93 20.68 16.39
CA ASP A 217 -2.86 21.51 15.83
C ASP A 217 -1.54 21.41 16.62
N GLN A 218 -1.50 20.66 17.73
CA GLN A 218 -0.30 20.51 18.55
C GLN A 218 0.63 19.42 18.02
N PHE A 219 1.55 19.82 17.15
CA PHE A 219 2.60 18.96 16.61
C PHE A 219 3.95 19.22 17.28
N VAL A 220 4.84 18.23 17.20
CA VAL A 220 6.26 18.41 17.50
C VAL A 220 6.78 19.51 16.58
N GLY A 221 7.56 20.45 17.12
CA GLY A 221 8.07 21.56 16.34
C GLY A 221 9.08 21.13 15.27
N PRO A 222 9.54 22.09 14.43
CA PRO A 222 10.57 21.84 13.43
C PRO A 222 11.82 21.24 14.08
N ARG A 223 12.36 20.22 13.43
CA ARG A 223 13.57 19.49 13.86
C ARG A 223 14.37 19.06 12.64
N GLY A 224 15.60 18.62 12.86
CA GLY A 224 16.52 18.27 11.78
C GLY A 224 17.30 19.47 11.25
N ASP A 225 18.62 19.31 11.16
CA ASP A 225 19.57 20.24 10.57
C ASP A 225 20.57 19.46 9.71
N LEU A 226 20.51 19.67 8.38
CA LEU A 226 21.41 19.02 7.43
C LEU A 226 22.88 19.35 7.66
N ALA A 227 23.21 20.47 8.31
CA ALA A 227 24.60 20.80 8.62
C ALA A 227 25.25 19.79 9.58
N ASN A 228 24.43 19.06 10.36
CA ASN A 228 24.89 18.03 11.29
C ASN A 228 24.77 16.62 10.71
N ALA A 229 24.31 16.46 9.47
CA ALA A 229 24.22 15.17 8.81
C ALA A 229 25.62 14.57 8.61
N ARG A 230 25.77 13.28 8.89
CA ARG A 230 27.01 12.52 8.71
C ARG A 230 26.77 11.26 7.90
N ASN A 231 27.82 10.80 7.23
CA ASN A 231 27.80 9.52 6.55
C ASN A 231 28.02 8.40 7.58
N PHE A 232 27.07 7.49 7.68
CA PHE A 232 27.12 6.29 8.52
C PHE A 232 26.90 5.00 7.70
N LEU A 233 26.98 5.09 6.37
CA LEU A 233 26.81 3.93 5.48
C LEU A 233 28.02 3.01 5.63
N PRO A 234 27.85 1.77 6.12
CA PRO A 234 28.97 0.86 6.24
C PRO A 234 29.57 0.50 4.86
N ALA A 235 30.91 0.42 4.75
CA ALA A 235 31.64 0.24 3.48
C ALA A 235 31.24 -1.02 2.66
N ASP A 236 30.71 -2.04 3.32
CA ASP A 236 30.25 -3.27 2.66
C ASP A 236 28.72 -3.34 2.53
N GLU A 237 27.99 -2.23 2.65
CA GLU A 237 26.52 -2.19 2.57
C GLU A 237 26.05 -1.22 1.49
N ASP A 238 24.89 -1.50 0.91
CA ASP A 238 24.35 -0.67 -0.17
C ASP A 238 23.37 0.38 0.37
N ILE A 239 22.80 0.11 1.54
CA ILE A 239 21.90 1.00 2.26
C ILE A 239 22.13 0.90 3.76
N ALA A 240 21.99 2.03 4.43
CA ALA A 240 21.88 2.13 5.88
C ALA A 240 20.71 3.04 6.24
N MET A 241 20.02 2.72 7.32
CA MET A 241 18.96 3.53 7.87
C MET A 241 19.08 3.56 9.39
N ALA A 242 18.83 4.73 9.98
CA ALA A 242 18.75 4.88 11.41
C ALA A 242 17.73 5.94 11.81
N SER A 243 17.09 5.74 12.95
CA SER A 243 16.28 6.76 13.59
C SER A 243 17.09 7.55 14.62
N ARG A 244 16.74 8.82 14.84
CA ARG A 244 17.40 9.62 15.89
C ARG A 244 17.14 9.09 17.32
N PRO A 245 18.07 9.39 18.24
CA PRO A 245 17.79 9.30 19.67
C PRO A 245 16.55 10.09 20.08
N GLY A 246 15.73 9.50 20.94
CA GLY A 246 14.51 10.12 21.47
C GLY A 246 13.26 9.96 20.60
N LEU A 247 13.35 9.43 19.38
CA LEU A 247 12.17 9.19 18.53
C LEU A 247 11.11 8.35 19.25
N TYR A 248 11.52 7.29 19.98
CA TYR A 248 10.57 6.46 20.73
C TYR A 248 9.76 7.23 21.78
N ALA A 249 10.38 8.20 22.45
CA ALA A 249 9.66 9.01 23.44
C ALA A 249 8.61 9.89 22.76
N ASP A 250 8.92 10.46 21.60
CA ASP A 250 7.99 11.28 20.82
C ASP A 250 6.88 10.43 20.20
N LEU A 251 7.18 9.20 19.78
CA LEU A 251 6.18 8.22 19.35
C LEU A 251 5.21 7.84 20.47
N GLY A 252 5.70 7.60 21.69
CA GLY A 252 4.83 7.33 22.83
C GLY A 252 3.84 8.46 23.11
N LYS A 253 4.31 9.72 23.04
CA LYS A 253 3.45 10.91 23.17
C LYS A 253 2.45 11.03 22.02
N ASP A 254 2.90 10.86 20.79
CA ASP A 254 2.03 10.93 19.61
C ASP A 254 0.88 9.91 19.70
N LEU A 255 1.21 8.66 20.02
CA LEU A 255 0.23 7.59 20.20
C LEU A 255 -0.81 7.94 21.28
N PHE A 256 -0.34 8.46 22.41
CA PHE A 256 -1.21 8.87 23.51
C PHE A 256 -2.12 10.04 23.13
N SER A 257 -1.59 11.08 22.50
CA SER A 257 -2.36 12.25 22.09
C SER A 257 -3.30 11.99 20.91
N ARG A 258 -3.08 10.95 20.12
CA ARG A 258 -4.04 10.50 19.10
C ARG A 258 -5.23 9.75 19.68
N SER A 259 -5.12 9.20 20.90
CA SER A 259 -6.26 8.61 21.60
C SER A 259 -7.18 9.65 22.25
N ALA A 260 -6.82 10.93 22.18
CA ALA A 260 -7.54 12.01 22.83
C ALA A 260 -8.84 12.38 22.09
N LEU A 261 -9.92 12.55 22.86
CA LEU A 261 -11.22 12.97 22.39
C LEU A 261 -11.62 14.28 23.05
N LYS A 262 -11.87 15.31 22.23
CA LYS A 262 -12.26 16.63 22.71
C LYS A 262 -13.65 16.59 23.33
N ARG A 263 -13.79 17.06 24.57
CA ARG A 263 -15.07 17.16 25.28
C ARG A 263 -15.85 18.40 24.83
N PRO A 264 -17.21 18.37 24.88
CA PRO A 264 -18.04 19.54 24.55
C PRO A 264 -17.78 20.79 25.40
N LEU A 265 -17.34 20.60 26.66
CA LEU A 265 -17.09 21.68 27.62
C LEU A 265 -15.60 22.11 27.68
N GLY A 266 -14.77 21.65 26.73
CA GLY A 266 -13.33 21.80 26.76
C GLY A 266 -12.61 20.68 27.52
N GLY A 267 -11.34 20.44 27.17
CA GLY A 267 -10.52 19.33 27.67
C GLY A 267 -10.58 18.05 26.82
N PHE A 268 -9.75 17.07 27.17
CA PHE A 268 -9.56 15.83 26.42
C PHE A 268 -9.75 14.60 27.29
N ASP A 269 -10.34 13.57 26.69
CA ASP A 269 -10.41 12.22 27.26
C ASP A 269 -9.62 11.22 26.45
N HIS A 270 -8.81 10.42 27.13
CA HIS A 270 -8.11 9.28 26.55
C HIS A 270 -8.89 8.03 26.90
N ILE A 271 -9.77 7.61 25.98
CA ILE A 271 -10.76 6.57 26.26
C ILE A 271 -10.29 5.25 25.68
N LEU A 272 -10.30 4.20 26.51
CA LEU A 272 -10.12 2.83 26.06
C LEU A 272 -11.42 2.37 25.38
N ARG A 273 -11.30 1.93 24.12
CA ARG A 273 -12.43 1.51 23.28
C ARG A 273 -12.07 0.20 22.58
N PRO A 274 -13.06 -0.66 22.27
CA PRO A 274 -12.85 -1.80 21.38
C PRO A 274 -12.37 -1.35 19.99
N ASN A 275 -12.78 -0.16 19.56
CA ASN A 275 -12.25 0.53 18.39
C ASN A 275 -11.80 1.93 18.82
N ILE A 276 -10.48 2.12 18.93
CA ILE A 276 -9.83 3.32 19.47
C ILE A 276 -10.08 4.56 18.58
N LEU A 277 -10.28 4.39 17.27
CA LEU A 277 -10.45 5.50 16.33
C LEU A 277 -11.91 5.84 15.98
N SER A 278 -12.88 5.04 16.42
CA SER A 278 -14.29 5.37 16.26
C SER A 278 -14.78 6.22 17.44
N PRO A 279 -15.13 7.51 17.24
CA PRO A 279 -15.67 8.36 18.29
C PRO A 279 -17.05 7.89 18.80
N THR A 280 -17.71 6.98 18.08
CA THR A 280 -18.98 6.35 18.47
C THR A 280 -18.80 4.99 19.17
N SER A 281 -17.60 4.42 19.20
CA SER A 281 -17.33 3.15 19.89
C SER A 281 -17.54 3.27 21.41
N LYS A 282 -18.07 2.20 22.01
CA LYS A 282 -18.40 2.17 23.43
C LYS A 282 -17.14 2.40 24.27
N ASN A 283 -17.19 3.38 25.16
CA ASN A 283 -16.20 3.55 26.21
C ASN A 283 -16.19 2.29 27.11
N ILE A 284 -15.06 1.60 27.15
CA ILE A 284 -14.83 0.45 28.03
C ILE A 284 -13.77 0.74 29.10
N GLY A 285 -13.25 1.96 29.18
CA GLY A 285 -12.15 2.31 30.07
C GLY A 285 -11.43 3.61 29.70
N ASN A 286 -10.27 3.85 30.31
CA ASN A 286 -9.40 4.98 30.04
C ASN A 286 -7.99 4.48 29.68
N VAL A 287 -7.29 5.24 28.84
CA VAL A 287 -5.85 5.07 28.59
C VAL A 287 -5.13 6.11 29.45
N ASN A 288 -4.22 5.65 30.30
CA ASN A 288 -3.49 6.50 31.24
C ASN A 288 -2.12 6.90 30.69
N SER A 289 -1.47 5.99 29.96
CA SER A 289 -0.18 6.26 29.32
C SER A 289 0.05 5.32 28.13
N ILE A 290 0.87 5.79 27.19
CA ILE A 290 1.51 4.94 26.17
C ILE A 290 3.00 5.27 26.20
N SER A 291 3.83 4.23 26.27
CA SER A 291 5.28 4.34 26.21
C SER A 291 5.84 3.41 25.14
N VAL A 292 6.87 3.90 24.44
CA VAL A 292 7.60 3.16 23.42
C VAL A 292 9.07 3.18 23.79
N GLY A 293 9.77 2.05 23.69
CA GLY A 293 11.19 1.96 24.02
C GLY A 293 11.80 0.62 23.64
N GLN A 294 13.06 0.40 24.01
CA GLN A 294 13.71 -0.89 23.81
C GLN A 294 13.06 -1.97 24.71
N ALA A 295 12.95 -3.19 24.20
CA ALA A 295 12.52 -4.35 24.97
C ALA A 295 13.61 -4.84 25.93
N PHE A 296 13.20 -5.40 27.05
CA PHE A 296 14.09 -5.97 28.07
C PHE A 296 13.72 -7.43 28.34
N GLY A 297 14.71 -8.32 28.33
CA GLY A 297 14.60 -9.71 28.75
C GLY A 297 15.03 -9.91 30.21
N THR A 298 14.86 -11.12 30.73
CA THR A 298 15.31 -11.50 32.07
C THR A 298 16.69 -12.15 32.04
N GLY A 299 17.69 -11.50 32.63
CA GLY A 299 19.01 -12.07 32.88
C GLY A 299 19.12 -12.67 34.27
N VAL A 300 19.88 -13.75 34.43
CA VAL A 300 20.21 -14.33 35.74
C VAL A 300 21.57 -13.80 36.18
N GLY A 301 21.57 -12.80 37.07
CA GLY A 301 22.78 -12.27 37.72
C GLY A 301 22.69 -12.46 39.23
N GLY A 302 23.49 -13.36 39.80
CA GLY A 302 23.63 -13.48 41.26
C GLY A 302 22.37 -13.92 42.03
N GLY A 303 21.41 -14.58 41.38
CA GLY A 303 20.17 -15.05 42.02
C GLY A 303 19.00 -14.07 41.98
N ALA A 304 19.15 -12.90 41.35
CA ALA A 304 18.06 -11.97 41.04
C ALA A 304 17.86 -11.85 39.53
N SER A 305 16.60 -11.74 39.09
CA SER A 305 16.26 -11.41 37.71
C SER A 305 16.58 -9.94 37.44
N VAL A 306 17.62 -9.69 36.63
CA VAL A 306 18.00 -8.34 36.21
C VAL A 306 17.44 -8.11 34.79
N PRO A 307 16.72 -7.00 34.53
CA PRO A 307 16.28 -6.67 33.18
C PRO A 307 17.51 -6.38 32.31
N LEU A 308 17.67 -7.13 31.22
CA LEU A 308 18.73 -6.95 30.24
C LEU A 308 18.14 -6.44 28.93
N PRO A 309 18.70 -5.39 28.31
CA PRO A 309 18.23 -4.90 27.03
C PRO A 309 18.38 -5.99 25.97
N ILE A 310 17.34 -6.20 25.16
CA ILE A 310 17.34 -7.14 24.04
C ILE A 310 17.06 -6.41 22.73
N ASN A 311 17.39 -7.03 21.61
CA ASN A 311 17.00 -6.52 20.29
C ASN A 311 15.48 -6.68 20.13
N GLY A 312 14.74 -5.62 20.42
CA GLY A 312 13.28 -5.57 20.32
C GLY A 312 12.75 -4.19 20.67
N LEU A 313 11.61 -3.82 20.08
CA LEU A 313 10.81 -2.66 20.42
C LEU A 313 9.74 -3.11 21.42
N ARG A 314 9.52 -2.34 22.47
CA ARG A 314 8.46 -2.51 23.44
C ARG A 314 7.50 -1.33 23.33
N ILE A 315 6.22 -1.64 23.18
CA ILE A 315 5.12 -0.69 23.29
C ILE A 315 4.31 -1.11 24.50
N GLN A 316 4.21 -0.24 25.50
CA GLN A 316 3.44 -0.48 26.72
C GLN A 316 2.34 0.58 26.82
N MET A 317 1.09 0.12 26.91
CA MET A 317 -0.07 0.94 27.19
C MET A 317 -0.60 0.59 28.57
N ASP A 318 -0.65 1.58 29.46
CA ASP A 318 -1.29 1.44 30.77
C ASP A 318 -2.64 2.16 30.75
N GLY A 319 -3.64 1.56 31.37
CA GLY A 319 -4.98 2.11 31.42
C GLY A 319 -5.86 1.42 32.46
N GLU A 320 -7.13 1.79 32.44
CA GLU A 320 -8.15 1.27 33.34
C GLU A 320 -9.31 0.71 32.52
N TYR A 321 -9.72 -0.53 32.77
CA TYR A 321 -10.91 -1.13 32.20
C TYR A 321 -12.11 -0.99 33.15
N ARG A 322 -13.25 -0.53 32.62
CA ARG A 322 -14.50 -0.41 33.37
C ARG A 322 -15.33 -1.68 33.19
N ASP A 323 -15.43 -2.47 34.26
CA ASP A 323 -16.30 -3.66 34.28
C ASP A 323 -17.78 -3.23 34.15
N PRO A 324 -18.49 -3.62 33.07
CA PRO A 324 -19.88 -3.22 32.85
C PRO A 324 -20.86 -3.84 33.86
N LYS A 325 -20.47 -4.91 34.57
CA LYS A 325 -21.29 -5.60 35.57
C LYS A 325 -21.01 -5.13 36.99
N LYS A 326 -19.75 -4.82 37.31
CA LYS A 326 -19.35 -4.44 38.68
C LYS A 326 -19.13 -2.94 38.90
N LEU A 327 -19.10 -2.14 37.82
CA LEU A 327 -18.76 -0.71 37.87
C LEU A 327 -17.39 -0.41 38.51
N THR A 328 -16.52 -1.42 38.64
CA THR A 328 -15.16 -1.29 39.16
C THR A 328 -14.20 -0.99 38.02
N LEU A 329 -13.22 -0.13 38.30
CA LEU A 329 -12.09 0.12 37.42
C LEU A 329 -11.02 -0.93 37.73
N THR A 330 -10.51 -1.59 36.71
CA THR A 330 -9.45 -2.61 36.80
C THR A 330 -8.25 -2.09 36.03
N ASP A 331 -7.08 -2.06 36.68
CA ASP A 331 -5.85 -1.66 36.00
C ASP A 331 -5.50 -2.71 34.93
N VAL A 332 -5.09 -2.21 33.77
CA VAL A 332 -4.72 -3.02 32.61
C VAL A 332 -3.42 -2.47 32.06
N THR A 333 -2.44 -3.36 31.92
CA THR A 333 -1.22 -3.08 31.18
C THR A 333 -1.15 -4.00 29.97
N VAL A 334 -1.12 -3.40 28.79
CA VAL A 334 -0.90 -4.10 27.51
C VAL A 334 0.55 -3.85 27.10
N THR A 335 1.30 -4.92 26.89
CA THR A 335 2.68 -4.84 26.40
C THR A 335 2.81 -5.61 25.09
N VAL A 336 3.36 -4.95 24.08
CA VAL A 336 3.70 -5.55 22.79
C VAL A 336 5.21 -5.52 22.66
N HIS A 337 5.81 -6.67 22.35
CA HIS A 337 7.20 -6.77 21.95
C HIS A 337 7.29 -7.11 20.47
N ILE A 338 8.11 -6.36 19.74
CA ILE A 338 8.37 -6.59 18.32
C ILE A 338 9.87 -6.72 18.13
N LYS A 339 10.29 -7.79 17.46
CA LYS A 339 11.69 -8.12 17.25
C LYS A 339 11.98 -8.36 15.77
N PRO A 340 13.00 -7.73 15.20
CA PRO A 340 13.43 -8.06 13.85
C PRO A 340 14.10 -9.43 13.82
N VAL A 341 13.73 -10.24 12.84
CA VAL A 341 14.31 -11.56 12.55
C VAL A 341 14.69 -11.62 11.09
N ILE A 342 16.00 -11.69 10.84
CA ILE A 342 16.56 -11.89 9.50
C ILE A 342 16.61 -13.40 9.23
N LYS A 343 15.91 -13.84 8.19
CA LYS A 343 15.89 -15.25 7.78
C LYS A 343 17.16 -15.62 7.01
N SER A 344 17.36 -16.93 6.79
CA SER A 344 18.53 -17.45 6.06
C SER A 344 18.64 -16.97 4.61
N ASP A 345 17.52 -16.56 3.99
CA ASP A 345 17.47 -16.01 2.63
C ASP A 345 17.74 -14.49 2.57
N GLY A 346 17.99 -13.87 3.74
CA GLY A 346 18.20 -12.43 3.91
C GLY A 346 16.92 -11.61 4.01
N THR A 347 15.74 -12.23 4.09
CA THR A 347 14.48 -11.50 4.26
C THR A 347 14.30 -11.05 5.70
N LEU A 348 13.84 -9.80 5.87
CA LEU A 348 13.45 -9.28 7.18
C LEU A 348 12.03 -9.73 7.51
N THR A 349 11.86 -10.30 8.70
CA THR A 349 10.57 -10.61 9.27
C THR A 349 10.48 -10.09 10.69
N TRP A 350 9.26 -10.02 11.23
CA TRP A 350 9.02 -9.51 12.56
C TRP A 350 8.47 -10.64 13.43
N ASP A 351 9.17 -10.91 14.53
CA ASP A 351 8.69 -11.77 15.61
C ASP A 351 7.97 -10.87 16.63
N THR A 352 6.69 -11.16 16.89
CA THR A 352 5.85 -10.32 17.75
C THR A 352 5.33 -11.15 18.90
N ASP A 353 5.60 -10.70 20.11
CA ASP A 353 5.12 -11.27 21.35
C ASP A 353 4.19 -10.27 22.05
N PHE A 354 3.13 -10.78 22.67
CA PHE A 354 2.06 -9.97 23.24
C PHE A 354 1.75 -10.44 24.66
N GLY A 355 1.88 -9.51 25.61
CA GLY A 355 1.53 -9.71 27.00
C GLY A 355 0.42 -8.77 27.44
N VAL A 356 -0.58 -9.30 28.15
CA VAL A 356 -1.55 -8.48 28.87
C VAL A 356 -1.48 -8.88 30.33
N ASP A 357 -1.24 -7.90 31.19
CA ASP A 357 -1.38 -8.05 32.62
C ASP A 357 -2.71 -7.40 33.05
N VAL A 358 -3.58 -8.19 33.69
CA VAL A 358 -4.89 -7.75 34.16
C VAL A 358 -5.15 -8.40 35.52
N ASP A 359 -5.50 -7.57 36.51
CA ASP A 359 -5.82 -8.03 37.87
C ASP A 359 -7.08 -8.92 37.94
N LEU A 360 -7.85 -9.07 36.85
CA LEU A 360 -9.04 -9.92 36.75
C LEU A 360 -9.17 -10.63 35.38
N LEU A 361 -8.94 -11.94 35.39
CA LEU A 361 -8.38 -12.68 34.25
C LEU A 361 -9.38 -13.33 33.25
N PHE A 362 -10.68 -13.00 33.20
CA PHE A 362 -11.63 -13.87 32.45
C PHE A 362 -12.56 -13.24 31.40
N GLU A 363 -12.87 -11.94 31.45
CA GLU A 363 -13.68 -11.27 30.40
C GLU A 363 -12.86 -10.38 29.45
N PHE A 364 -11.60 -10.08 29.80
CA PHE A 364 -10.69 -9.26 28.99
C PHE A 364 -10.06 -10.03 27.81
N LEU A 365 -9.79 -11.33 28.00
CA LEU A 365 -9.10 -12.19 27.03
C LEU A 365 -9.93 -12.53 25.78
N THR A 366 -11.27 -12.55 25.86
CA THR A 366 -12.14 -12.89 24.73
C THR A 366 -12.32 -11.75 23.73
N LEU A 367 -12.28 -10.49 24.20
CA LEU A 367 -12.36 -9.31 23.32
C LEU A 367 -11.04 -9.07 22.57
N TRP A 368 -9.90 -9.27 23.24
CA TRP A 368 -8.57 -9.18 22.63
C TRP A 368 -8.16 -10.44 21.89
N GLY A 369 -8.71 -11.61 22.24
CA GLY A 369 -8.47 -12.89 21.57
C GLY A 369 -8.75 -12.85 20.07
N ALA A 370 -9.77 -12.10 19.64
CA ALA A 370 -10.08 -11.92 18.21
C ALA A 370 -9.00 -11.12 17.47
N MET A 371 -8.48 -10.07 18.12
CA MET A 371 -7.39 -9.23 17.61
C MET A 371 -6.03 -9.97 17.63
N LEU A 372 -5.83 -10.83 18.63
CA LEU A 372 -4.69 -11.76 18.79
C LEU A 372 -4.58 -12.78 17.65
N THR A 373 -5.71 -13.27 17.11
CA THR A 373 -5.71 -14.21 15.96
C THR A 373 -5.12 -13.60 14.69
N PHE A 374 -5.17 -12.27 14.54
CA PHE A 374 -4.62 -11.55 13.38
C PHE A 374 -3.09 -11.39 13.46
N ILE A 375 -2.56 -11.18 14.67
CA ILE A 375 -1.12 -11.10 14.96
C ILE A 375 -0.45 -12.47 14.72
N LEU A 376 -1.14 -13.55 15.07
CA LEU A 376 -0.66 -14.93 14.91
C LEU A 376 -0.65 -15.45 13.47
N ALA A 377 -1.12 -14.67 12.48
CA ALA A 377 -1.22 -15.08 11.06
C ALA A 377 0.06 -14.82 10.23
N GLY A 378 1.19 -14.47 10.85
CA GLY A 378 2.51 -14.43 10.21
C GLY A 378 3.09 -13.01 9.98
N PRO A 379 4.14 -12.86 9.14
CA PRO A 379 4.94 -11.63 8.99
C PRO A 379 4.13 -10.38 8.62
N ILE A 380 3.06 -10.58 7.85
CA ILE A 380 2.10 -9.53 7.47
C ILE A 380 1.28 -9.07 8.68
N GLY A 381 0.94 -9.96 9.62
CA GLY A 381 0.19 -9.64 10.84
C GLY A 381 0.96 -8.77 11.82
N ALA A 382 2.28 -8.93 11.91
CA ALA A 382 3.17 -8.09 12.72
C ALA A 382 3.38 -6.69 12.09
N GLY A 383 3.53 -6.62 10.76
CA GLY A 383 3.58 -5.37 10.00
C GLY A 383 2.25 -4.61 10.05
N ILE A 384 1.12 -5.31 9.95
CA ILE A 384 -0.23 -4.77 10.17
C ILE A 384 -0.47 -4.43 11.63
N PHE A 385 0.23 -5.01 12.61
CA PHE A 385 0.07 -4.67 14.02
C PHE A 385 0.94 -3.47 14.43
N LEU A 386 2.18 -3.35 13.95
CA LEU A 386 2.92 -2.07 13.94
C LEU A 386 2.11 -1.00 13.20
N GLY A 387 1.61 -1.40 12.02
CA GLY A 387 0.48 -0.87 11.25
C GLY A 387 -0.62 -0.29 12.12
N ALA A 388 -1.23 -1.16 12.91
CA ALA A 388 -2.47 -0.95 13.62
C ALA A 388 -2.28 -0.31 14.98
N VAL A 389 -1.09 -0.38 15.57
CA VAL A 389 -0.77 0.36 16.80
C VAL A 389 -0.43 1.81 16.46
N PHE A 390 0.17 2.07 15.30
CA PHE A 390 0.35 3.43 14.76
C PHE A 390 -0.90 3.97 14.03
N VAL A 391 -1.75 3.08 13.51
CA VAL A 391 -3.02 3.34 12.81
C VAL A 391 -4.09 2.43 13.38
N ALA A 392 -4.66 2.76 14.54
CA ALA A 392 -5.67 1.98 15.27
C ALA A 392 -7.03 1.78 14.56
N GLN A 393 -7.04 1.33 13.30
CA GLN A 393 -8.18 1.31 12.39
C GLN A 393 -8.51 -0.07 11.78
N ILE A 394 -7.55 -0.97 11.57
CA ILE A 394 -7.80 -2.13 10.67
C ILE A 394 -8.44 -3.35 11.36
N ALA A 395 -8.13 -3.63 12.63
CA ALA A 395 -8.58 -4.88 13.27
C ALA A 395 -10.08 -4.91 13.63
N ALA A 396 -10.75 -3.75 13.73
CA ALA A 396 -12.18 -3.67 14.02
C ALA A 396 -13.05 -3.80 12.76
N ASP A 397 -12.55 -3.41 11.59
CA ASP A 397 -13.34 -3.39 10.35
C ASP A 397 -13.48 -4.77 9.70
N ILE A 398 -12.57 -5.72 9.98
CA ILE A 398 -12.69 -7.08 9.44
C ILE A 398 -13.76 -7.91 10.19
N TYR A 399 -14.14 -7.51 11.41
CA TYR A 399 -15.26 -8.13 12.15
C TYR A 399 -16.57 -7.31 12.09
N LEU A 400 -16.50 -6.02 11.70
CA LEU A 400 -17.67 -5.13 11.59
C LEU A 400 -17.97 -4.68 10.14
N GLY A 401 -17.29 -5.28 9.16
CA GLY A 401 -17.34 -4.98 7.72
C GLY A 401 -18.68 -5.20 7.00
N GLU A 402 -19.81 -5.13 7.71
CA GLU A 402 -21.11 -4.90 7.10
C GLU A 402 -21.59 -3.43 7.23
N LYS A 403 -20.88 -2.55 7.95
CA LYS A 403 -21.44 -1.19 8.23
C LYS A 403 -20.58 0.05 8.02
N TYR A 404 -19.30 0.00 7.65
CA TYR A 404 -18.52 1.25 7.47
C TYR A 404 -17.70 1.30 6.18
N ASP A 405 -17.76 2.49 5.54
CA ASP A 405 -17.31 2.86 4.19
C ASP A 405 -15.81 2.66 3.87
N ASP A 406 -15.52 2.68 2.56
CA ASP A 406 -14.25 2.88 1.85
C ASP A 406 -13.32 4.02 2.36
N ARG A 407 -13.73 4.77 3.38
CA ARG A 407 -12.92 5.84 4.01
C ARG A 407 -11.80 5.29 4.89
N VAL A 408 -11.83 4.03 5.30
CA VAL A 408 -10.82 3.44 6.21
C VAL A 408 -9.61 2.86 5.47
N ALA A 409 -9.82 2.26 4.29
CA ALA A 409 -8.72 1.82 3.42
C ALA A 409 -7.82 2.99 2.98
N ARG A 410 -8.37 4.20 2.87
CA ARG A 410 -7.62 5.45 2.59
C ARG A 410 -6.95 6.10 3.80
N LYS A 411 -6.98 5.48 4.99
CA LYS A 411 -6.36 6.03 6.21
C LYS A 411 -5.27 5.12 6.80
N ALA A 412 -4.95 4.00 6.14
CA ALA A 412 -3.80 3.16 6.44
C ALA A 412 -2.48 3.81 5.95
N ASP A 413 -2.25 5.07 6.36
CA ASP A 413 -1.15 5.92 5.87
C ASP A 413 0.02 5.94 6.87
N ALA A 414 1.18 5.44 6.43
CA ALA A 414 2.50 5.27 7.09
C ALA A 414 2.54 4.84 8.55
N THR A 415 3.18 3.71 8.75
CA THR A 415 3.82 3.34 10.00
C THR A 415 5.33 3.45 9.90
N LEU A 416 6.02 3.50 11.04
CA LEU A 416 7.49 3.45 11.07
C LEU A 416 8.02 2.21 10.32
N ALA A 417 7.24 1.12 10.27
CA ALA A 417 7.57 -0.07 9.48
C ALA A 417 7.48 0.17 7.95
N ASP A 418 6.57 1.03 7.49
CA ASP A 418 6.47 1.46 6.08
C ASP A 418 7.59 2.45 5.70
N LEU A 419 8.26 3.05 6.68
CA LEU A 419 9.45 3.89 6.50
C LEU A 419 10.75 3.09 6.48
N ILE A 420 10.71 1.78 6.78
CA ILE A 420 11.86 0.88 6.62
C ILE A 420 11.86 0.45 5.14
N PRO A 421 12.79 0.94 4.30
CA PRO A 421 12.80 0.59 2.89
C PRO A 421 13.44 -0.78 2.70
N ASP A 422 12.86 -1.84 3.27
CA ASP A 422 13.25 -3.19 2.90
C ASP A 422 12.82 -3.50 1.46
N ARG A 423 11.78 -2.82 0.97
CA ARG A 423 11.31 -2.84 -0.42
C ARG A 423 10.88 -1.46 -0.88
N LEU A 424 11.50 -0.93 -1.93
CA LEU A 424 11.09 0.29 -2.60
C LEU A 424 10.44 -0.04 -3.94
N THR A 425 9.13 0.19 -4.08
CA THR A 425 8.43 -0.01 -5.37
C THR A 425 8.73 1.16 -6.31
N VAL A 426 9.44 0.87 -7.40
CA VAL A 426 9.78 1.84 -8.45
C VAL A 426 8.62 1.99 -9.44
N LYS A 427 7.97 0.89 -9.80
CA LYS A 427 6.83 0.90 -10.73
C LYS A 427 5.92 -0.30 -10.51
N THR A 428 4.63 -0.09 -10.70
CA THR A 428 3.64 -1.17 -10.81
C THR A 428 3.19 -1.30 -12.26
N ARG A 429 3.13 -2.53 -12.79
CA ARG A 429 2.70 -2.84 -14.16
C ARG A 429 1.59 -3.89 -14.16
N ARG A 430 0.68 -3.79 -15.13
CA ARG A 430 -0.49 -4.65 -15.29
C ARG A 430 -0.36 -5.63 -16.46
N TRP A 431 0.72 -6.41 -16.51
CA TRP A 431 0.92 -7.37 -17.61
C TRP A 431 -0.05 -8.55 -17.66
N ASP A 432 -0.63 -8.91 -16.52
CA ASP A 432 -1.64 -9.96 -16.42
C ASP A 432 -2.91 -9.35 -15.81
N PRO A 433 -4.11 -9.65 -16.35
CA PRO A 433 -5.36 -9.12 -15.82
C PRO A 433 -5.60 -9.48 -14.35
N PHE A 434 -5.05 -10.60 -13.88
CA PHE A 434 -5.33 -11.16 -12.56
C PHE A 434 -4.29 -10.81 -11.48
N TYR A 435 -3.26 -10.03 -11.80
CA TYR A 435 -2.32 -9.50 -10.81
C TYR A 435 -1.51 -8.32 -11.34
N ALA A 436 -1.04 -7.46 -10.45
CA ALA A 436 -0.08 -6.42 -10.77
C ALA A 436 1.33 -6.90 -10.42
N THR A 437 2.32 -6.52 -11.22
CA THR A 437 3.74 -6.75 -10.90
C THR A 437 4.32 -5.47 -10.34
N LYS A 438 4.74 -5.49 -9.07
CA LYS A 438 5.46 -4.41 -8.40
C LYS A 438 6.95 -4.63 -8.61
N HIS A 439 7.59 -3.74 -9.35
CA HIS A 439 9.04 -3.71 -9.54
C HIS A 439 9.68 -3.00 -8.38
N GLN A 440 10.58 -3.69 -7.69
CA GLN A 440 11.10 -3.24 -6.42
C GLN A 440 12.62 -3.28 -6.38
N VAL A 441 13.21 -2.32 -5.69
CA VAL A 441 14.53 -2.54 -5.07
C VAL A 441 14.28 -3.25 -3.76
N VAL A 442 14.81 -4.46 -3.61
CA VAL A 442 14.67 -5.28 -2.42
C VAL A 442 15.97 -5.27 -1.64
N VAL A 443 15.92 -4.84 -0.40
CA VAL A 443 17.04 -4.88 0.52
C VAL A 443 17.01 -6.23 1.24
N LYS A 444 18.17 -6.89 1.30
CA LYS A 444 18.42 -8.02 2.19
C LYS A 444 19.25 -7.52 3.35
N PRO A 445 18.64 -7.26 4.52
CA PRO A 445 19.37 -6.73 5.66
C PRO A 445 20.40 -7.73 6.14
N SER A 446 21.62 -7.26 6.36
CA SER A 446 22.64 -7.99 7.12
C SER A 446 22.43 -7.81 8.63
N GLN A 447 21.85 -6.66 9.01
CA GLN A 447 21.57 -6.29 10.39
C GLN A 447 20.32 -5.42 10.49
N ALA A 448 19.53 -5.68 11.52
CA ALA A 448 18.38 -4.87 11.92
C ALA A 448 18.25 -4.91 13.44
N GLN A 449 18.20 -3.76 14.09
CA GLN A 449 18.20 -3.69 15.54
C GLN A 449 17.38 -2.55 16.10
N PHE A 450 16.63 -2.85 17.18
CA PHE A 450 16.11 -1.87 18.12
C PHE A 450 17.03 -1.77 19.33
N ASN A 451 17.46 -0.56 19.68
CA ASN A 451 18.23 -0.29 20.89
C ASN A 451 17.84 1.05 21.54
N ALA A 452 18.55 1.47 22.58
CA ALA A 452 18.27 2.70 23.29
C ALA A 452 18.48 3.98 22.44
N GLN A 453 19.31 3.94 21.40
CA GLN A 453 19.55 5.06 20.48
C GLN A 453 18.48 5.14 19.39
N GLY A 454 17.79 4.03 19.10
CA GLY A 454 16.71 3.98 18.13
C GLY A 454 16.73 2.68 17.33
N PHE A 455 16.05 2.72 16.18
CA PHE A 455 16.10 1.65 15.19
C PHE A 455 17.26 1.88 14.23
N MET A 456 17.93 0.81 13.83
CA MET A 456 18.88 0.82 12.72
C MET A 456 18.74 -0.42 11.83
N LEU A 457 19.09 -0.26 10.57
CA LEU A 457 19.12 -1.31 9.56
C LEU A 457 20.24 -1.04 8.54
N CYS A 458 20.94 -2.06 8.09
CA CYS A 458 21.79 -1.99 6.91
C CYS A 458 21.72 -3.29 6.09
N GLY A 459 22.00 -3.21 4.79
CA GLY A 459 21.89 -4.35 3.92
C GLY A 459 22.32 -4.13 2.47
N LYS A 460 22.20 -5.22 1.71
CA LYS A 460 22.48 -5.28 0.27
C LYS A 460 21.22 -5.10 -0.56
N ALA A 461 21.33 -4.39 -1.67
CA ALA A 461 20.22 -4.12 -2.58
C ALA A 461 20.19 -5.11 -3.74
N PHE A 462 18.99 -5.52 -4.14
CA PHE A 462 18.74 -6.42 -5.26
C PHE A 462 17.56 -5.89 -6.09
N VAL A 463 17.52 -6.29 -7.35
CA VAL A 463 16.34 -6.11 -8.20
C VAL A 463 15.35 -7.23 -7.88
N GLY A 464 14.17 -6.86 -7.43
CA GLY A 464 13.10 -7.78 -7.11
C GLY A 464 11.80 -7.41 -7.80
N ARG A 465 10.88 -8.37 -7.79
CA ARG A 465 9.49 -8.14 -8.14
C ARG A 465 8.60 -8.82 -7.12
N GLU A 466 7.41 -8.27 -6.94
CA GLU A 466 6.38 -8.84 -6.10
C GLU A 466 5.07 -8.80 -6.88
N LEU A 467 4.33 -9.90 -6.83
CA LEU A 467 3.01 -9.96 -7.44
C LEU A 467 1.96 -9.55 -6.42
N ALA A 468 1.11 -8.60 -6.79
CA ALA A 468 0.01 -8.13 -5.96
C ALA A 468 -1.33 -8.47 -6.62
N PRO A 469 -2.35 -8.88 -5.85
CA PRO A 469 -3.68 -9.04 -6.41
C PRO A 469 -4.21 -7.70 -6.93
N PRO A 470 -5.07 -7.69 -7.96
CA PRO A 470 -5.70 -6.47 -8.44
C PRO A 470 -6.64 -5.90 -7.39
N GLU A 471 -6.77 -4.57 -7.33
CA GLU A 471 -7.68 -3.91 -6.38
C GLU A 471 -9.17 -4.08 -6.79
N GLU A 472 -9.47 -4.43 -8.06
CA GLU A 472 -10.82 -4.34 -8.62
C GLU A 472 -11.17 -5.46 -9.63
N THR A 473 -10.87 -6.72 -9.33
CA THR A 473 -11.34 -7.85 -10.15
C THR A 473 -12.48 -8.61 -9.51
N VAL A 474 -13.61 -8.72 -10.22
CA VAL A 474 -14.82 -9.42 -9.76
C VAL A 474 -15.23 -10.51 -10.75
N ILE A 475 -15.78 -11.62 -10.27
CA ILE A 475 -16.38 -12.63 -11.15
C ILE A 475 -17.80 -12.19 -11.50
N ARG A 476 -18.05 -11.95 -12.79
CA ARG A 476 -19.37 -11.55 -13.30
C ARG A 476 -20.20 -12.74 -13.77
N ASP A 477 -19.54 -13.74 -14.31
CA ASP A 477 -20.19 -14.83 -15.03
C ASP A 477 -19.32 -16.10 -15.05
N ASP A 478 -19.82 -17.17 -15.66
CA ASP A 478 -19.14 -18.44 -15.78
C ASP A 478 -19.41 -19.16 -17.12
N PHE A 479 -18.42 -19.91 -17.59
CA PHE A 479 -18.63 -20.87 -18.68
C PHE A 479 -18.85 -22.27 -18.12
N ARG A 480 -19.94 -22.90 -18.56
CA ARG A 480 -20.34 -24.25 -18.15
C ARG A 480 -20.10 -25.26 -19.26
N ASP A 481 -19.80 -26.50 -18.85
CA ASP A 481 -19.75 -27.64 -19.77
C ASP A 481 -21.16 -28.20 -20.09
N GLN A 482 -21.18 -29.28 -20.89
CA GLN A 482 -22.41 -29.97 -21.29
C GLN A 482 -23.17 -30.60 -20.10
N ASP A 483 -22.47 -30.85 -18.99
CA ASP A 483 -23.04 -31.39 -17.75
C ASP A 483 -23.47 -30.26 -16.78
N ASN A 484 -23.46 -29.00 -17.25
CA ASN A 484 -23.79 -27.80 -16.49
C ASN A 484 -22.85 -27.53 -15.30
N THR A 485 -21.61 -28.03 -15.37
CA THR A 485 -20.55 -27.78 -14.38
C THR A 485 -19.74 -26.56 -14.79
N ILE A 486 -19.46 -25.68 -13.82
CA ILE A 486 -18.60 -24.51 -14.05
C ILE A 486 -17.17 -24.97 -14.36
N LEU A 487 -16.65 -24.59 -15.53
CA LEU A 487 -15.26 -24.84 -15.94
C LEU A 487 -14.37 -23.60 -15.76
N THR A 488 -14.93 -22.42 -16.03
CA THR A 488 -14.21 -21.16 -16.14
C THR A 488 -15.02 -20.06 -15.47
N ALA A 489 -14.36 -19.25 -14.65
CA ALA A 489 -14.93 -18.02 -14.12
C ALA A 489 -14.57 -16.86 -15.06
N ILE A 490 -15.54 -16.00 -15.36
CA ILE A 490 -15.38 -14.81 -16.20
C ILE A 490 -15.23 -13.62 -15.27
N TYR A 491 -14.03 -13.05 -15.24
CA TYR A 491 -13.71 -11.90 -14.41
C TYR A 491 -13.90 -10.61 -15.18
N GLN A 492 -14.52 -9.63 -14.56
CA GLN A 492 -14.43 -8.26 -15.00
C GLN A 492 -13.15 -7.64 -14.45
N VAL A 493 -12.38 -7.04 -15.34
CA VAL A 493 -11.16 -6.31 -15.06
C VAL A 493 -11.42 -4.85 -15.43
N SER A 494 -11.54 -3.98 -14.44
CA SER A 494 -11.88 -2.56 -14.64
C SER A 494 -10.81 -1.83 -15.46
N ASP A 495 -9.55 -2.21 -15.30
CA ASP A 495 -8.38 -1.60 -15.94
C ASP A 495 -7.86 -2.38 -17.16
N ALA A 496 -8.76 -3.03 -17.90
CA ALA A 496 -8.41 -3.85 -19.06
C ALA A 496 -7.57 -3.13 -20.13
N GLU A 497 -7.83 -1.84 -20.37
CA GLU A 497 -7.05 -1.02 -21.31
C GLU A 497 -5.59 -0.87 -20.86
N GLN A 498 -5.37 -0.64 -19.57
CA GLN A 498 -4.02 -0.56 -18.99
C GLN A 498 -3.30 -1.90 -19.10
N VAL A 499 -4.02 -3.01 -18.91
CA VAL A 499 -3.46 -4.36 -19.08
C VAL A 499 -2.95 -4.58 -20.50
N LEU A 500 -3.75 -4.20 -21.50
CA LEU A 500 -3.38 -4.33 -22.90
C LEU A 500 -2.21 -3.40 -23.27
N ALA A 501 -2.19 -2.17 -22.74
CA ALA A 501 -1.12 -1.21 -22.97
C ALA A 501 0.22 -1.69 -22.37
N ASP A 502 0.24 -2.10 -21.10
CA ASP A 502 1.46 -2.57 -20.44
C ASP A 502 1.97 -3.87 -21.08
N ARG A 503 1.10 -4.74 -21.57
CA ARG A 503 1.48 -5.99 -22.24
C ARG A 503 2.26 -5.76 -23.55
N ALA A 504 2.00 -4.65 -24.23
CA ALA A 504 2.74 -4.26 -25.43
C ALA A 504 4.19 -3.82 -25.12
N LEU A 505 4.51 -3.49 -23.87
CA LEU A 505 5.85 -3.09 -23.47
C LEU A 505 6.82 -4.27 -23.50
N GLN A 506 7.98 -4.05 -24.09
CA GLN A 506 9.12 -4.96 -24.01
C GLN A 506 9.94 -4.61 -22.77
N ALA A 507 9.98 -5.52 -21.79
CA ALA A 507 10.69 -5.30 -20.53
C ALA A 507 11.23 -6.61 -19.96
N TYR A 508 12.46 -6.59 -19.44
CA TYR A 508 13.11 -7.78 -18.88
C TYR A 508 12.40 -8.31 -17.63
N GLY A 509 11.75 -7.45 -16.85
CA GLY A 509 11.03 -7.83 -15.63
C GLY A 509 9.62 -8.33 -15.87
N ARG A 510 9.16 -8.41 -17.13
CA ARG A 510 7.79 -8.82 -17.47
C ARG A 510 7.40 -10.11 -16.75
N HIS A 511 6.20 -10.14 -16.18
CA HIS A 511 5.63 -11.36 -15.60
C HIS A 511 4.18 -11.49 -16.06
N GLU A 512 3.97 -12.24 -17.14
CA GLU A 512 2.64 -12.57 -17.64
C GLU A 512 2.49 -14.08 -17.77
N ARG A 513 1.27 -14.57 -17.54
CA ARG A 513 0.90 -15.94 -17.89
C ARG A 513 0.06 -15.92 -19.15
N THR A 514 -0.03 -17.06 -19.83
CA THR A 514 -0.95 -17.18 -20.97
C THR A 514 -2.40 -17.06 -20.49
N PHE A 515 -3.14 -16.12 -21.08
CA PHE A 515 -4.59 -15.96 -20.90
C PHE A 515 -5.27 -15.77 -22.25
N VAL A 516 -6.56 -16.10 -22.29
CA VAL A 516 -7.38 -15.85 -23.48
C VAL A 516 -7.80 -14.37 -23.45
N PRO A 517 -7.52 -13.60 -24.51
CA PRO A 517 -7.92 -12.20 -24.56
C PRO A 517 -9.46 -12.06 -24.58
N PRO A 518 -9.99 -10.93 -24.11
CA PRO A 518 -11.41 -10.64 -24.12
C PRO A 518 -11.93 -10.51 -25.57
N THR A 519 -13.23 -10.66 -25.77
CA THR A 519 -13.85 -10.40 -27.08
C THR A 519 -13.98 -8.88 -27.31
N PRO A 520 -14.02 -8.41 -28.57
CA PRO A 520 -14.26 -7.00 -28.86
C PRO A 520 -15.58 -6.47 -28.30
N GLU A 521 -16.59 -7.33 -28.19
CA GLU A 521 -17.90 -6.99 -27.62
C GLU A 521 -17.87 -6.82 -26.10
N GLU A 522 -16.95 -7.50 -25.41
CA GLU A 522 -16.81 -7.47 -23.95
C GLU A 522 -15.32 -7.32 -23.56
N PRO A 523 -14.70 -6.16 -23.84
CA PRO A 523 -13.24 -5.96 -23.73
C PRO A 523 -12.70 -6.02 -22.30
N THR A 524 -13.57 -6.02 -21.29
CA THR A 524 -13.22 -6.07 -19.87
C THR A 524 -13.41 -7.45 -19.25
N LEU A 525 -13.93 -8.44 -20.00
CA LEU A 525 -14.22 -9.77 -19.48
C LEU A 525 -13.14 -10.79 -19.83
N PHE A 526 -12.41 -11.23 -18.81
CA PHE A 526 -11.29 -12.16 -18.93
C PHE A 526 -11.66 -13.53 -18.34
N PRO A 527 -11.60 -14.61 -19.13
CA PRO A 527 -11.85 -15.96 -18.65
C PRO A 527 -10.64 -16.51 -17.88
N LEU A 528 -10.89 -17.15 -16.74
CA LEU A 528 -9.90 -17.88 -15.95
C LEU A 528 -10.43 -19.25 -15.55
N THR A 529 -9.75 -20.30 -16.02
CA THR A 529 -10.10 -21.68 -15.65
C THR A 529 -9.69 -21.99 -14.22
N PHE A 530 -10.36 -22.95 -13.57
CA PHE A 530 -9.97 -23.37 -12.22
C PHE A 530 -8.57 -23.97 -12.14
N ALA A 531 -8.07 -24.57 -13.22
CA ALA A 531 -6.70 -25.06 -13.29
C ALA A 531 -5.70 -23.90 -13.32
N GLN A 532 -5.98 -22.85 -14.10
CA GLN A 532 -5.16 -21.64 -14.15
C GLN A 532 -5.20 -20.86 -12.82
N PHE A 533 -6.33 -20.85 -12.12
CA PHE A 533 -6.44 -20.29 -10.78
C PHE A 533 -5.55 -21.07 -9.78
N ALA A 534 -5.68 -22.40 -9.74
CA ALA A 534 -4.87 -23.25 -8.86
C ALA A 534 -3.35 -23.17 -9.17
N ALA A 535 -2.99 -23.03 -10.44
CA ALA A 535 -1.59 -22.84 -10.85
C ALA A 535 -1.03 -21.49 -10.40
N ARG A 536 -1.87 -20.46 -10.25
CA ARG A 536 -1.48 -19.14 -9.74
C ARG A 536 -1.31 -19.14 -8.22
N ALA A 537 -2.08 -19.96 -7.50
CA ALA A 537 -1.91 -20.15 -6.06
C ALA A 537 -0.51 -20.69 -5.67
N ASN A 538 0.16 -21.37 -6.59
CA ASN A 538 1.48 -21.98 -6.38
C ASN A 538 2.58 -21.30 -7.21
N ASP A 539 2.43 -20.01 -7.53
CA ASP A 539 3.44 -19.27 -8.30
C ASP A 539 4.75 -19.14 -7.50
N PRO A 540 5.91 -19.44 -8.10
CA PRO A 540 7.21 -19.33 -7.43
C PRO A 540 7.56 -17.91 -6.95
N ASP A 541 7.01 -16.87 -7.59
CA ASP A 541 7.24 -15.46 -7.23
C ASP A 541 6.23 -14.96 -6.16
N GLY A 542 5.36 -15.84 -5.67
CA GLY A 542 4.43 -15.57 -4.56
C GLY A 542 3.01 -16.05 -4.85
N SER A 543 2.33 -16.60 -3.84
CA SER A 543 0.94 -17.05 -3.97
C SER A 543 0.02 -15.90 -4.41
N LEU A 544 -0.45 -15.98 -5.65
CA LEU A 544 -1.38 -15.03 -6.27
C LEU A 544 -2.84 -15.23 -5.84
N VAL A 545 -3.10 -16.00 -4.78
CA VAL A 545 -4.47 -16.19 -4.29
C VAL A 545 -4.99 -14.83 -3.82
N ALA A 546 -5.77 -14.19 -4.69
CA ALA A 546 -6.56 -13.02 -4.33
C ALA A 546 -7.32 -13.35 -3.04
N HIS A 547 -7.41 -12.38 -2.14
CA HIS A 547 -8.31 -12.52 -1.00
C HIS A 547 -9.69 -12.95 -1.53
N PRO A 548 -10.33 -13.94 -0.90
CA PRO A 548 -11.57 -14.50 -1.40
C PRO A 548 -12.60 -13.39 -1.58
N ILE A 549 -13.01 -13.13 -2.82
CA ILE A 549 -13.85 -11.99 -3.18
C ILE A 549 -15.18 -12.12 -2.42
N PRO A 550 -15.61 -11.12 -1.64
CA PRO A 550 -16.85 -11.20 -0.89
C PRO A 550 -18.05 -11.17 -1.84
N TYR A 551 -18.97 -12.11 -1.68
CA TYR A 551 -20.23 -12.16 -2.43
C TYR A 551 -21.43 -12.15 -1.49
N PHE A 552 -22.37 -11.28 -1.84
CA PHE A 552 -23.66 -11.16 -1.20
C PHE A 552 -24.73 -11.91 -2.00
N ILE A 553 -25.58 -12.66 -1.30
CA ILE A 553 -26.73 -13.32 -1.92
C ILE A 553 -27.87 -12.31 -2.03
N ALA A 554 -28.13 -11.80 -3.23
CA ALA A 554 -29.16 -10.80 -3.46
C ALA A 554 -30.56 -11.42 -3.62
N TYR A 555 -30.69 -12.49 -4.40
CA TYR A 555 -31.98 -13.14 -4.70
C TYR A 555 -31.90 -14.65 -4.57
N VAL A 556 -33.04 -15.27 -4.24
CA VAL A 556 -33.14 -16.72 -4.04
C VAL A 556 -34.20 -17.35 -4.94
N HIS A 557 -33.82 -18.43 -5.63
CA HIS A 557 -34.76 -19.28 -6.35
C HIS A 557 -35.00 -20.54 -5.54
N LYS A 558 -36.23 -20.66 -5.03
CA LYS A 558 -36.68 -21.78 -4.21
C LYS A 558 -37.60 -22.68 -5.00
N GLU A 559 -37.33 -23.97 -4.96
CA GLU A 559 -38.22 -25.00 -5.47
C GLU A 559 -38.64 -25.91 -4.29
N ASN A 560 -39.95 -26.02 -4.07
CA ASN A 560 -40.52 -26.66 -2.88
C ASN A 560 -39.94 -26.09 -1.57
N ASN A 561 -39.23 -26.91 -0.80
CA ASN A 561 -38.58 -26.54 0.47
C ASN A 561 -37.06 -26.42 0.35
N THR A 562 -36.52 -26.33 -0.86
CA THR A 562 -35.08 -26.30 -1.11
C THR A 562 -34.67 -25.11 -1.97
N ILE A 563 -33.55 -24.49 -1.63
CA ILE A 563 -32.91 -23.46 -2.47
C ILE A 563 -32.24 -24.19 -3.63
N ARG A 564 -32.66 -23.89 -4.86
CA ARG A 564 -32.09 -24.48 -6.08
C ARG A 564 -30.92 -23.65 -6.57
N HIS A 565 -31.11 -22.33 -6.63
CA HIS A 565 -30.11 -21.37 -7.08
C HIS A 565 -30.20 -20.06 -6.30
N VAL A 566 -29.10 -19.32 -6.30
CA VAL A 566 -28.98 -17.98 -5.73
C VAL A 566 -28.37 -17.06 -6.79
N LEU A 567 -28.79 -15.80 -6.81
CA LEU A 567 -28.11 -14.75 -7.55
C LEU A 567 -27.23 -13.98 -6.60
N VAL A 568 -25.98 -13.80 -6.99
CA VAL A 568 -24.96 -13.16 -6.17
C VAL A 568 -24.43 -11.90 -6.84
N ILE A 569 -23.99 -10.96 -6.02
CA ILE A 569 -23.29 -9.74 -6.42
C ILE A 569 -22.04 -9.60 -5.56
N SER A 570 -20.94 -9.12 -6.14
CA SER A 570 -19.72 -8.90 -5.39
C SER A 570 -19.87 -7.74 -4.40
N GLY A 571 -19.10 -7.77 -3.32
CA GLY A 571 -19.04 -6.67 -2.35
C GLY A 571 -18.51 -5.38 -2.98
N THR A 572 -17.59 -5.49 -3.94
CA THR A 572 -17.05 -4.34 -4.68
C THR A 572 -18.12 -3.64 -5.51
N GLU A 573 -18.88 -4.38 -6.34
CA GLU A 573 -19.98 -3.80 -7.13
C GLU A 573 -21.06 -3.17 -6.22
N LEU A 574 -21.29 -3.78 -5.05
CA LEU A 574 -22.25 -3.27 -4.08
C LEU A 574 -21.75 -1.97 -3.42
N ALA A 575 -20.45 -1.88 -3.12
CA ALA A 575 -19.82 -0.68 -2.59
C ALA A 575 -19.89 0.47 -3.62
N GLU A 576 -19.59 0.19 -4.90
CA GLU A 576 -19.70 1.16 -5.99
C GLU A 576 -21.13 1.72 -6.11
N LEU A 577 -22.15 0.87 -6.05
CA LEU A 577 -23.54 1.31 -6.09
C LEU A 577 -23.89 2.18 -4.88
N ARG A 578 -23.47 1.79 -3.68
CA ARG A 578 -23.71 2.59 -2.45
C ARG A 578 -22.97 3.93 -2.51
N GLN A 579 -21.75 3.96 -3.05
CA GLN A 579 -21.02 5.18 -3.26
C GLN A 579 -21.72 6.08 -4.30
N ALA A 580 -22.30 5.51 -5.36
CA ALA A 580 -23.11 6.26 -6.31
C ALA A 580 -24.35 6.90 -5.63
N HIS A 581 -25.02 6.19 -4.71
CA HIS A 581 -26.09 6.78 -3.90
C HIS A 581 -25.61 7.91 -2.99
N ARG A 582 -24.45 7.75 -2.34
CA ARG A 582 -23.84 8.82 -1.53
C ARG A 582 -23.51 10.05 -2.39
N ASN A 583 -22.93 9.85 -3.56
CA ASN A 583 -22.59 10.93 -4.48
C ASN A 583 -23.86 11.65 -4.95
N ALA A 584 -24.88 10.91 -5.41
CA ALA A 584 -26.14 11.50 -5.83
C ALA A 584 -26.83 12.28 -4.71
N LYS A 585 -26.80 11.76 -3.47
CA LYS A 585 -27.37 12.48 -2.31
C LYS A 585 -26.54 13.70 -1.95
N SER A 586 -25.21 13.61 -2.03
CA SER A 586 -24.30 14.73 -1.81
C SER A 586 -24.59 15.86 -2.81
N ASP A 587 -24.79 15.55 -4.08
CA ASP A 587 -25.11 16.52 -5.12
C ASP A 587 -26.49 17.16 -4.87
N GLU A 588 -27.49 16.36 -4.48
CA GLU A 588 -28.83 16.86 -4.12
C GLU A 588 -28.79 17.82 -2.92
N VAL A 589 -28.10 17.44 -1.85
CA VAL A 589 -27.98 18.23 -0.61
C VAL A 589 -27.17 19.50 -0.87
N LEU A 590 -26.07 19.41 -1.63
CA LEU A 590 -25.27 20.58 -1.98
C LEU A 590 -26.10 21.58 -2.81
N ALA A 591 -26.88 21.10 -3.78
CA ALA A 591 -27.77 21.94 -4.56
C ALA A 591 -28.84 22.62 -3.68
N GLN A 592 -29.40 21.89 -2.71
CA GLN A 592 -30.36 22.43 -1.77
C GLN A 592 -29.74 23.48 -0.84
N LEU A 593 -28.59 23.19 -0.22
CA LEU A 593 -27.88 24.13 0.65
C LEU A 593 -27.49 25.41 -0.10
N THR A 594 -27.02 25.27 -1.34
CA THR A 594 -26.66 26.41 -2.20
C THR A 594 -27.89 27.28 -2.49
N ALA A 595 -29.06 26.69 -2.68
CA ALA A 595 -30.30 27.43 -2.95
C ALA A 595 -30.91 28.07 -1.69
N ASP A 596 -30.94 27.34 -0.57
CA ASP A 596 -31.66 27.74 0.65
C ASP A 596 -30.79 28.61 1.57
N GLU A 597 -29.51 28.24 1.75
CA GLU A 597 -28.60 28.87 2.72
C GLU A 597 -27.49 29.69 2.03
N GLY A 598 -27.14 29.36 0.79
CA GLY A 598 -26.06 30.01 0.02
C GLY A 598 -26.12 31.55 0.00
N PRO A 599 -27.27 32.19 -0.26
CA PRO A 599 -27.39 33.64 -0.24
C PRO A 599 -27.12 34.26 1.15
N GLN A 600 -27.57 33.59 2.22
CA GLN A 600 -27.35 34.05 3.59
C GLN A 600 -25.89 33.88 3.99
N ILE A 601 -25.30 32.71 3.72
CA ILE A 601 -23.87 32.43 3.99
C ILE A 601 -22.98 33.43 3.26
N ARG A 602 -23.28 33.73 1.99
CA ARG A 602 -22.54 34.73 1.21
C ARG A 602 -22.64 36.13 1.83
N GLN A 603 -23.81 36.52 2.32
CA GLN A 603 -23.99 37.81 2.99
C GLN A 603 -23.19 37.85 4.31
N ASP A 604 -23.25 36.80 5.13
CA ASP A 604 -22.52 36.70 6.39
C ASP A 604 -20.99 36.77 6.15
N VAL A 605 -20.49 36.09 5.11
CA VAL A 605 -19.07 36.14 4.72
C VAL A 605 -18.65 37.54 4.26
N ILE A 606 -19.47 38.22 3.46
CA ILE A 606 -19.21 39.61 3.03
C ILE A 606 -19.14 40.54 4.24
N ASP A 607 -20.08 40.40 5.18
CA ASP A 607 -20.16 41.24 6.37
C ASP A 607 -18.95 41.01 7.30
N GLU A 608 -18.54 39.75 7.50
CA GLU A 608 -17.37 39.37 8.29
C GLU A 608 -16.05 39.84 7.66
N LEU A 609 -15.86 39.64 6.36
CA LEU A 609 -14.63 40.04 5.67
C LEU A 609 -14.50 41.56 5.57
N SER A 610 -15.62 42.28 5.37
CA SER A 610 -15.63 43.74 5.34
C SER A 610 -15.35 44.36 6.71
N ALA A 611 -15.65 43.66 7.81
CA ALA A 611 -15.33 44.10 9.17
C ALA A 611 -13.82 44.07 9.48
N ASN A 612 -13.03 43.28 8.74
CA ASN A 612 -11.58 43.12 8.95
C ASN A 612 -10.72 44.15 8.18
N GLY A 613 -11.31 45.19 7.60
CA GLY A 613 -10.60 46.42 7.19
C GLY A 613 -10.09 46.48 5.76
N GLY A 614 -10.47 45.53 4.89
CA GLY A 614 -10.23 45.56 3.43
C GLY A 614 -11.52 45.30 2.66
N ALA A 615 -11.58 45.69 1.38
CA ALA A 615 -12.67 45.27 0.50
C ALA A 615 -12.36 43.85 0.01
N PRO A 616 -13.08 42.80 0.45
CA PRO A 616 -12.81 41.43 0.03
C PRO A 616 -13.00 41.27 -1.46
N THR A 617 -12.17 40.44 -2.08
CA THR A 617 -12.30 40.08 -3.49
C THR A 617 -13.41 39.04 -3.67
N GLU A 618 -13.99 38.96 -4.87
CA GLU A 618 -15.03 37.96 -5.18
C GLU A 618 -14.50 36.53 -5.07
N GLU A 619 -13.20 36.32 -5.36
CA GLU A 619 -12.53 35.03 -5.20
C GLU A 619 -12.42 34.60 -3.72
N GLU A 620 -12.08 35.54 -2.82
CA GLU A 620 -12.02 35.27 -1.38
C GLU A 620 -13.41 34.96 -0.79
N ILE A 621 -14.43 35.69 -1.24
CA ILE A 621 -15.82 35.44 -0.83
C ILE A 621 -16.28 34.07 -1.33
N ALA A 622 -16.05 33.74 -2.61
CA ALA A 622 -16.44 32.47 -3.18
C ALA A 622 -15.76 31.29 -2.47
N ALA A 623 -14.45 31.38 -2.24
CA ALA A 623 -13.69 30.33 -1.56
C ALA A 623 -14.19 30.06 -0.13
N GLU A 624 -14.50 31.11 0.64
CA GLU A 624 -15.00 30.97 2.00
C GLU A 624 -16.47 30.50 2.05
N VAL A 625 -17.31 30.92 1.09
CA VAL A 625 -18.67 30.40 0.92
C VAL A 625 -18.65 28.91 0.59
N ASP A 626 -17.82 28.50 -0.37
CA ASP A 626 -17.64 27.10 -0.74
C ASP A 626 -17.14 26.27 0.44
N ARG A 627 -16.23 26.82 1.24
CA ARG A 627 -15.74 26.18 2.48
C ARG A 627 -16.88 25.95 3.47
N ARG A 628 -17.71 26.96 3.75
CA ARG A 628 -18.83 26.86 4.69
C ARG A 628 -19.93 25.92 4.18
N LEU A 629 -20.25 25.97 2.89
CA LEU A 629 -21.17 25.01 2.26
C LEU A 629 -20.62 23.59 2.33
N GLY A 630 -19.32 23.40 2.11
CA GLY A 630 -18.64 22.12 2.26
C GLY A 630 -18.68 21.57 3.69
N ASP A 631 -18.45 22.42 4.70
CA ASP A 631 -18.56 22.04 6.12
C ASP A 631 -20.00 21.59 6.46
N ARG A 632 -21.00 22.27 5.90
CA ARG A 632 -22.41 21.96 6.15
C ARG A 632 -22.86 20.70 5.43
N LEU A 633 -22.47 20.54 4.17
CA LEU A 633 -22.65 19.30 3.40
C LEU A 633 -22.04 18.11 4.16
N LYS A 634 -20.84 18.27 4.72
CA LYS A 634 -20.18 17.22 5.49
C LYS A 634 -21.01 16.80 6.71
N GLN A 635 -21.58 17.76 7.44
CA GLN A 635 -22.43 17.46 8.62
C GLN A 635 -23.71 16.71 8.22
N GLU A 636 -24.38 17.12 7.14
CA GLU A 636 -25.56 16.41 6.62
C GLU A 636 -25.21 14.99 6.12
N MET A 637 -24.06 14.84 5.45
CA MET A 637 -23.62 13.55 4.91
C MET A 637 -23.07 12.61 5.98
N ASP A 638 -22.67 13.11 7.16
CA ASP A 638 -22.21 12.28 8.28
C ASP A 638 -23.35 11.47 8.90
N ASP A 639 -24.59 11.97 8.84
CA ASP A 639 -25.80 11.26 9.31
C ASP A 639 -26.44 10.37 8.21
N PHE A 640 -26.00 10.49 6.95
CA PHE A 640 -26.55 9.71 5.84
C PHE A 640 -26.01 8.27 5.80
N GLU A 641 -26.90 7.31 6.02
CA GLU A 641 -26.66 5.88 5.76
C GLU A 641 -27.11 5.52 4.34
N ALA A 642 -26.17 5.13 3.47
CA ALA A 642 -26.51 4.60 2.16
C ALA A 642 -27.35 3.31 2.28
N PRO A 643 -28.32 3.06 1.37
CA PRO A 643 -29.20 1.92 1.42
C PRO A 643 -28.47 0.60 1.68
N THR A 644 -29.07 -0.26 2.49
CA THR A 644 -28.53 -1.60 2.73
C THR A 644 -28.70 -2.47 1.47
N PRO A 645 -27.83 -3.47 1.28
CA PRO A 645 -27.94 -4.38 0.14
C PRO A 645 -29.31 -5.07 0.01
N LEU A 646 -29.98 -5.34 1.12
CA LEU A 646 -31.32 -5.95 1.12
C LEU A 646 -32.38 -4.94 0.67
N GLU A 647 -32.31 -3.68 1.09
CA GLU A 647 -33.21 -2.62 0.65
C GLU A 647 -33.09 -2.37 -0.86
N MET A 648 -31.87 -2.34 -1.39
CA MET A 648 -31.61 -2.19 -2.83
C MET A 648 -32.14 -3.40 -3.64
N ALA A 649 -32.09 -4.60 -3.07
CA ALA A 649 -32.71 -5.77 -3.67
C ALA A 649 -34.24 -5.65 -3.72
N PHE A 650 -34.86 -5.13 -2.64
CA PHE A 650 -36.31 -4.93 -2.56
C PHE A 650 -36.80 -3.80 -3.46
N SER A 651 -36.07 -2.69 -3.59
CA SER A 651 -36.40 -1.62 -4.54
C SER A 651 -36.20 -2.05 -6.00
N GLY A 652 -35.46 -3.14 -6.22
CA GLY A 652 -35.17 -3.68 -7.54
C GLY A 652 -33.96 -3.05 -8.23
N GLU A 653 -33.24 -2.15 -7.56
CA GLU A 653 -32.03 -1.51 -8.07
C GLU A 653 -30.94 -2.53 -8.41
N LEU A 654 -30.84 -3.63 -7.65
CA LEU A 654 -29.85 -4.67 -7.93
C LEU A 654 -30.16 -5.51 -9.18
N LYS A 655 -31.38 -5.48 -9.73
CA LYS A 655 -31.85 -6.42 -10.77
C LYS A 655 -30.98 -6.43 -12.03
N SER A 656 -30.49 -5.27 -12.46
CA SER A 656 -29.62 -5.12 -13.65
C SER A 656 -28.18 -5.54 -13.42
N HIS A 657 -27.75 -5.63 -12.16
CA HIS A 657 -26.37 -5.90 -11.76
C HIS A 657 -26.14 -7.39 -11.41
N VAL A 658 -27.17 -8.07 -10.89
CA VAL A 658 -27.07 -9.50 -10.55
C VAL A 658 -27.22 -10.38 -11.78
N ARG A 659 -26.10 -10.99 -12.21
CA ARG A 659 -26.08 -11.90 -13.37
C ARG A 659 -25.59 -13.30 -13.02
N TRP A 660 -24.72 -13.41 -12.02
CA TRP A 660 -24.09 -14.67 -11.68
C TRP A 660 -25.01 -15.58 -10.84
N GLN A 661 -25.38 -16.73 -11.41
CA GLN A 661 -26.28 -17.70 -10.80
C GLN A 661 -25.51 -18.92 -10.30
N LEU A 662 -25.63 -19.22 -9.01
CA LEU A 662 -24.94 -20.36 -8.37
C LEU A 662 -25.91 -21.29 -7.65
N THR A 663 -25.67 -22.58 -7.72
CA THR A 663 -26.26 -23.56 -6.80
C THR A 663 -25.54 -23.52 -5.45
N PRO A 664 -26.17 -23.98 -4.35
CA PRO A 664 -25.49 -24.12 -3.06
C PRO A 664 -24.21 -24.95 -3.10
N GLN A 665 -24.15 -25.96 -3.98
CA GLN A 665 -22.98 -26.81 -4.14
C GLN A 665 -21.84 -26.09 -4.88
N GLU A 666 -22.14 -25.35 -5.94
CA GLU A 666 -21.15 -24.57 -6.67
C GLU A 666 -20.55 -23.47 -5.80
N MET A 667 -21.40 -22.73 -5.08
CA MET A 667 -20.94 -21.70 -4.15
C MET A 667 -20.03 -22.30 -3.06
N PHE A 668 -20.39 -23.45 -2.49
CA PHE A 668 -19.55 -24.16 -1.54
C PHE A 668 -18.20 -24.57 -2.13
N ASN A 669 -18.19 -25.07 -3.37
CA ASN A 669 -16.96 -25.48 -4.04
C ASN A 669 -16.03 -24.29 -4.31
N LEU A 670 -16.58 -23.12 -4.68
CA LEU A 670 -15.82 -21.89 -4.88
C LEU A 670 -15.25 -21.33 -3.57
N VAL A 671 -16.03 -21.36 -2.48
CA VAL A 671 -15.57 -21.00 -1.13
C VAL A 671 -14.48 -21.95 -0.64
N ALA A 672 -14.64 -23.25 -0.84
CA ALA A 672 -13.64 -24.25 -0.47
C ALA A 672 -12.33 -24.12 -1.25
N ARG A 673 -12.37 -23.52 -2.45
CA ARG A 673 -11.21 -23.17 -3.29
C ARG A 673 -10.67 -21.77 -3.02
N THR A 674 -11.18 -21.08 -1.99
CA THR A 674 -10.82 -19.71 -1.59
C THR A 674 -10.93 -18.68 -2.72
N MET A 675 -11.78 -18.92 -3.72
CA MET A 675 -12.02 -17.97 -4.83
C MET A 675 -12.98 -16.86 -4.40
N ILE A 676 -13.97 -17.22 -3.60
CA ILE A 676 -14.99 -16.30 -3.07
C ILE A 676 -15.14 -16.51 -1.57
N SER A 677 -15.59 -15.48 -0.88
CA SER A 677 -16.15 -15.58 0.47
C SER A 677 -17.66 -15.34 0.38
N ALA A 678 -18.43 -16.17 1.07
CA ALA A 678 -19.87 -15.99 1.17
C ALA A 678 -20.19 -15.08 2.35
N ASP A 679 -21.30 -14.35 2.25
CA ASP A 679 -21.95 -13.63 3.35
C ASP A 679 -21.76 -14.37 4.69
N SER A 680 -21.14 -13.69 5.66
CA SER A 680 -20.73 -14.25 6.95
C SER A 680 -21.89 -14.79 7.78
N ASN A 681 -23.13 -14.41 7.45
CA ASN A 681 -24.34 -14.87 8.10
C ASN A 681 -24.78 -16.28 7.68
N LEU A 682 -24.09 -16.89 6.70
CA LEU A 682 -24.48 -18.15 6.09
C LEU A 682 -23.55 -19.31 6.46
N ARG A 683 -24.15 -20.47 6.71
CA ARG A 683 -23.50 -21.75 6.96
C ARG A 683 -23.82 -22.75 5.86
N PHE A 684 -22.77 -23.34 5.30
CA PHE A 684 -22.88 -24.53 4.48
C PHE A 684 -23.09 -25.77 5.36
N VAL A 685 -24.16 -26.52 5.07
CA VAL A 685 -24.50 -27.77 5.76
C VAL A 685 -24.47 -28.91 4.76
N LYS A 686 -23.64 -29.92 5.02
CA LYS A 686 -23.61 -31.16 4.23
C LYS A 686 -24.69 -32.10 4.74
N GLY A 687 -25.64 -32.46 3.89
CA GLY A 687 -26.66 -33.46 4.17
C GLY A 687 -26.24 -34.89 3.79
N PRO A 688 -27.14 -35.86 3.99
CA PRO A 688 -26.93 -37.24 3.57
C PRO A 688 -26.63 -37.34 2.07
N GLY A 689 -25.60 -38.11 1.70
CA GLY A 689 -25.15 -38.23 0.30
C GLY A 689 -24.23 -37.12 -0.20
N GLY A 690 -23.75 -36.23 0.69
CA GLY A 690 -22.76 -35.19 0.35
C GLY A 690 -23.34 -33.91 -0.24
N LYS A 691 -24.66 -33.83 -0.44
CA LYS A 691 -25.34 -32.65 -0.95
C LYS A 691 -25.19 -31.46 0.01
N VAL A 692 -24.76 -30.32 -0.50
CA VAL A 692 -24.61 -29.09 0.29
C VAL A 692 -25.90 -28.26 0.28
N TYR A 693 -26.23 -27.69 1.44
CA TYR A 693 -27.34 -26.77 1.66
C TYR A 693 -26.84 -25.48 2.29
N LEU A 694 -27.50 -24.36 2.02
CA LEU A 694 -27.30 -23.09 2.71
C LEU A 694 -28.30 -22.97 3.88
N ARG A 695 -27.81 -22.54 5.05
CA ARG A 695 -28.61 -22.23 6.24
C ARG A 695 -28.04 -21.00 6.94
N ASP A 696 -28.84 -20.30 7.73
CA ASP A 696 -28.34 -19.22 8.59
C ASP A 696 -27.47 -19.71 9.75
N ILE A 697 -26.52 -18.86 10.15
CA ILE A 697 -25.81 -18.97 11.42
C ILE A 697 -26.70 -18.37 12.53
N ARG A 698 -27.10 -19.19 13.49
CA ARG A 698 -27.73 -18.69 14.72
C ARG A 698 -26.65 -18.10 15.63
N THR A 699 -26.49 -16.78 15.61
CA THR A 699 -25.70 -16.09 16.64
C THR A 699 -26.45 -16.11 17.97
N HIS A 700 -25.78 -16.52 19.05
CA HIS A 700 -26.36 -16.58 20.38
C HIS A 700 -26.83 -15.18 20.81
N GLY A 701 -28.14 -15.01 21.01
CA GLY A 701 -28.76 -13.76 21.48
C GLY A 701 -29.72 -13.10 20.49
N PHE A 702 -29.66 -13.43 19.19
CA PHE A 702 -30.65 -13.00 18.20
C PHE A 702 -31.65 -14.15 17.93
N GLU A 703 -32.69 -14.24 18.76
CA GLU A 703 -33.89 -14.98 18.40
C GLU A 703 -34.65 -14.20 17.31
N GLY A 704 -34.31 -14.45 16.06
CA GLY A 704 -35.22 -14.21 14.95
C GLY A 704 -34.63 -13.39 13.82
N ARG A 705 -34.33 -14.08 12.71
CA ARG A 705 -34.94 -13.96 11.37
C ARG A 705 -34.17 -14.88 10.42
N ASP A 706 -34.89 -15.52 9.48
CA ASP A 706 -34.31 -16.36 8.44
C ASP A 706 -33.94 -15.45 7.26
N ASN A 707 -32.69 -15.01 7.18
CA ASN A 707 -32.24 -13.97 6.23
C ASN A 707 -32.38 -14.45 4.79
N LEU A 708 -32.21 -15.76 4.55
CA LEU A 708 -32.42 -16.38 3.24
C LEU A 708 -33.91 -16.35 2.82
N ARG A 709 -34.86 -16.46 3.75
CA ARG A 709 -36.30 -16.31 3.44
C ARG A 709 -36.73 -14.89 3.13
N GLN A 710 -35.99 -13.90 3.60
CA GLN A 710 -36.29 -12.49 3.38
C GLN A 710 -35.76 -11.97 2.04
N ARG A 711 -34.88 -12.71 1.36
CA ARG A 711 -34.40 -12.32 0.03
C ARG A 711 -35.54 -12.32 -1.00
N PRO A 712 -35.60 -11.34 -1.92
CA PRO A 712 -36.57 -11.36 -3.01
C PRO A 712 -36.37 -12.60 -3.92
N ARG A 713 -37.43 -12.98 -4.64
CA ARG A 713 -37.47 -14.24 -5.40
C ARG A 713 -37.31 -14.02 -6.90
N TYR A 714 -36.77 -15.04 -7.57
CA TYR A 714 -36.66 -15.06 -9.02
C TYR A 714 -36.88 -16.48 -9.58
N LYS A 715 -37.00 -16.56 -10.90
CA LYS A 715 -37.05 -17.78 -11.69
C LYS A 715 -36.00 -17.71 -12.82
N PRO A 716 -35.21 -18.75 -13.08
CA PRO A 716 -34.29 -18.79 -14.22
C PRO A 716 -35.07 -18.84 -15.55
N GLY A 717 -34.66 -18.02 -16.51
CA GLY A 717 -35.22 -17.98 -17.87
C GLY A 717 -34.12 -18.03 -18.95
N PRO A 718 -34.48 -18.28 -20.23
CA PRO A 718 -33.52 -18.39 -21.33
C PRO A 718 -32.81 -17.08 -21.68
N ASN A 719 -33.36 -15.93 -21.26
CA ASN A 719 -32.78 -14.61 -21.47
C ASN A 719 -32.22 -14.00 -20.16
N GLY A 720 -32.04 -14.81 -19.11
CA GLY A 720 -31.63 -14.36 -17.78
C GLY A 720 -32.70 -14.55 -16.71
N PRO A 721 -32.48 -14.05 -15.48
CA PRO A 721 -33.41 -14.21 -14.37
C PRO A 721 -34.69 -13.37 -14.55
N GLU A 722 -35.84 -14.00 -14.35
CA GLU A 722 -37.16 -13.37 -14.26
C GLU A 722 -37.50 -13.12 -12.78
N PHE A 723 -37.61 -11.85 -12.39
CA PHE A 723 -37.90 -11.48 -11.00
C PHE A 723 -39.40 -11.64 -10.71
N LEU A 724 -39.71 -12.18 -9.54
CA LEU A 724 -41.09 -12.37 -9.07
C LEU A 724 -41.44 -11.22 -8.12
N ASP A 725 -42.63 -10.65 -8.28
CA ASP A 725 -43.18 -9.61 -7.40
C ASP A 725 -43.47 -10.13 -5.98
#